data_AF-A0A7V8QF40-F1
#
_entry.id   AF-A0A7V8QF40-F1
#
_cell.length_a   1.000
_cell.length_b   1.000
_cell.length_c   1.000
_cell.angle_alpha   90.00
_cell.angle_beta   90.00
_cell.angle_gamma   90.00
#
_symmetry.space_group_name_H-M   'P 1'
#
loop_
_entity.id
_entity.type
_entity.pdbx_description
1 polymer ?
#
loop_
_entity_poly.entity_id
_entity_poly.type
_entity_poly.pdbx_seq_one_letter_code
_entity_poly.pdbx_strand_id
1 'polypeptide(L)'
;MTSFRRLHILVFGGLLAGLLSGIPSAGADDRDPLVVVQDRAWAPMAFADDQGNPQGMLVDLWRAVGEKLDRPVRFELVNWQRTLELTRDSDDRVHGGLFLSEERDAYLDYANELVPLRTALFIAAEAGTAGLLEASDLTGTEVGVTAGGYEATFLRQNHPDITLKPYPNNEALIRAATRGEIRAFAADYPVGMYYLDRHTTPDRFRVLEVLYAQPLRAAVAEDNDALMAEINRGLSLLTPAEKSRITQKWLRTERVETIPSWLIPVMSLGAGLTVLAWLLLHNRLLRHQVLSQTRDLAERERRLTLLTDNITDVVWAVGPDRRYTYVSPSIERLTGSRPEEIVGNRMGGTITPDSVDLLTEHIRRARDQVSRGEARGHVDFTVEAQMLRTDAQPLWTEVAARVFFDDAARFTGMQGVTREITERRRSRETIEQLAYYDALTGLPNRRLLLERLGQARNECLRGGEHGVLLFLDLDNFKTLNDTEGHYIGDALLQHVADRLSGSVRDDDTVARLGGDEFVVVLGNMGATQDAARRNAERVGTAMLAKLSQPYTLSGRQVHTSASIGAAIFGRNGESVENILKQADMAMYEAKVAGRGTFCFYEPSMQAAVDARARLERDLREAIQLAQFTLYYQPQVDGEGRVTGAEALLRWLHPERGMVSPAEFIGLAEETNLIAPLGQWVLETACRQLASWAEASATAGLSLSVNVSARQFEHPGFVDEVCQALERSGADPGQLKLELTESSILRDVDAAITKMARLRELGVGFALDDFGTGYSSLSYLKRLPLDQLKIDKSFVHHVLTDEDDAAIAQTVIALGRMLNLPVIAEGVETREQQRFLCEHGCHAFQGFLFGRPQPPEAFEAALRGNASASGRETA
;
A
#
# COMPACT_ATOMS: atom_id res chain seq x y z
N MET A 1 -1.69 9.82 -38.02
CA MET A 1 -2.11 10.19 -39.38
C MET A 1 -3.24 11.21 -39.28
N THR A 2 -3.05 12.37 -39.94
CA THR A 2 -4.05 13.36 -40.42
C THR A 2 -5.15 13.87 -39.47
N SER A 3 -5.05 15.11 -38.98
CA SER A 3 -5.64 16.35 -39.56
C SER A 3 -6.92 16.75 -38.80
N PHE A 4 -7.02 17.92 -38.17
CA PHE A 4 -7.59 19.10 -38.82
C PHE A 4 -7.37 20.40 -38.00
N ARG A 5 -7.12 21.49 -38.74
CA ARG A 5 -7.11 22.91 -38.33
C ARG A 5 -8.53 23.49 -38.14
N ARG A 6 -8.64 24.56 -37.33
CA ARG A 6 -9.30 25.90 -37.53
C ARG A 6 -9.75 26.44 -36.14
N LEU A 7 -9.78 27.74 -35.79
CA LEU A 7 -10.00 28.99 -36.54
C LEU A 7 -9.46 30.23 -35.73
N HIS A 8 -9.59 31.43 -36.32
CA HIS A 8 -8.88 32.71 -36.14
C HIS A 8 -9.24 33.67 -34.97
N ILE A 9 -8.21 34.44 -34.58
CA ILE A 9 -8.05 35.91 -34.39
C ILE A 9 -9.25 36.85 -34.66
N LEU A 10 -9.47 37.81 -33.74
CA LEU A 10 -9.62 39.30 -33.86
C LEU A 10 -10.18 39.84 -32.51
N VAL A 11 -9.98 41.04 -31.95
CA VAL A 11 -9.18 42.27 -32.14
C VAL A 11 -9.52 43.18 -30.94
N PHE A 12 -8.55 43.91 -30.36
CA PHE A 12 -8.61 45.36 -30.10
C PHE A 12 -7.36 45.82 -29.32
N GLY A 13 -6.71 46.86 -29.84
CA GLY A 13 -5.70 47.64 -29.11
C GLY A 13 -6.23 49.03 -28.76
N GLY A 14 -5.60 49.68 -27.79
CA GLY A 14 -5.72 51.12 -27.57
C GLY A 14 -5.65 51.59 -26.12
N LEU A 15 -4.57 52.31 -25.79
CA LEU A 15 -4.47 53.54 -24.96
C LEU A 15 -5.30 53.64 -23.66
N LEU A 16 -4.67 53.84 -22.50
CA LEU A 16 -4.31 55.15 -21.90
C LEU A 16 -3.81 54.96 -20.45
N ALA A 17 -3.05 55.95 -19.98
CA ALA A 17 -2.38 56.01 -18.70
C ALA A 17 -3.29 56.22 -17.47
N GLY A 18 -2.78 55.81 -16.31
CA GLY A 18 -2.96 56.51 -15.04
C GLY A 18 -3.90 55.87 -14.02
N LEU A 19 -3.33 55.21 -13.01
CA LEU A 19 -3.60 55.54 -11.59
C LEU A 19 -2.60 54.83 -10.67
N LEU A 20 -1.87 55.65 -9.94
CA LEU A 20 -1.04 55.30 -8.78
C LEU A 20 -1.88 54.57 -7.73
N SER A 21 -1.32 53.53 -7.09
CA SER A 21 -0.80 53.64 -5.72
C SER A 21 -0.54 52.26 -5.09
N GLY A 22 0.69 52.09 -4.59
CA GLY A 22 1.01 51.28 -3.42
C GLY A 22 0.88 49.76 -3.51
N ILE A 23 1.93 49.09 -4.00
CA ILE A 23 2.31 47.78 -3.46
C ILE A 23 3.77 47.90 -3.01
N PRO A 24 4.12 47.48 -1.77
CA PRO A 24 5.40 47.81 -1.16
C PRO A 24 6.54 47.12 -1.89
N SER A 25 7.62 47.86 -2.12
CA SER A 25 8.92 47.30 -2.44
C SER A 25 9.37 46.41 -1.28
N ALA A 26 9.25 45.09 -1.44
CA ALA A 26 10.05 44.16 -0.66
C ALA A 26 11.52 44.41 -1.05
N GLY A 27 12.34 44.70 -0.05
CA GLY A 27 13.73 45.08 -0.23
C GLY A 27 14.46 44.09 -1.12
N ALA A 28 15.16 44.62 -2.13
CA ALA A 28 16.24 43.91 -2.76
C ALA A 28 17.26 43.64 -1.65
N ASP A 29 17.34 42.39 -1.22
CA ASP A 29 18.34 41.90 -0.30
C ASP A 29 19.72 42.10 -0.95
N ASP A 30 20.55 42.93 -0.33
CA ASP A 30 21.86 43.40 -0.80
C ASP A 30 22.94 42.32 -0.63
N ARG A 31 22.55 41.04 -0.75
CA ARG A 31 23.44 39.87 -0.69
C ARG A 31 23.67 39.34 -2.08
N ASP A 32 24.94 39.21 -2.46
CA ASP A 32 25.34 38.60 -3.73
C ASP A 32 24.67 37.22 -3.88
N PRO A 33 24.01 36.91 -5.01
CA PRO A 33 23.29 35.66 -5.16
C PRO A 33 24.23 34.46 -5.07
N LEU A 34 23.78 33.38 -4.42
CA LEU A 34 24.50 32.11 -4.40
C LEU A 34 24.50 31.53 -5.83
N VAL A 35 25.69 31.37 -6.42
CA VAL A 35 25.82 30.92 -7.81
C VAL A 35 25.97 29.39 -7.85
N VAL A 36 24.90 28.71 -8.24
CA VAL A 36 24.88 27.24 -8.35
C VAL A 36 25.16 26.83 -9.79
N VAL A 37 26.28 26.13 -9.99
CA VAL A 37 26.68 25.61 -11.30
C VAL A 37 26.17 24.17 -11.44
N GLN A 38 25.51 23.87 -12.57
CA GLN A 38 25.02 22.52 -12.86
C GLN A 38 25.08 22.17 -14.34
N ASP A 39 25.05 20.86 -14.63
CA ASP A 39 24.91 20.36 -15.98
C ASP A 39 23.53 20.70 -16.53
N ARG A 40 23.51 21.26 -17.74
CA ARG A 40 22.30 21.64 -18.47
C ARG A 40 21.52 20.46 -19.04
N ALA A 41 22.14 19.27 -19.11
CA ALA A 41 21.60 18.08 -19.75
C ALA A 41 21.57 16.86 -18.79
N TRP A 42 21.14 17.09 -17.55
CA TRP A 42 21.04 16.06 -16.50
C TRP A 42 19.61 15.93 -15.98
N ALA A 43 18.62 15.90 -16.88
CA ALA A 43 17.21 15.74 -16.51
C ALA A 43 16.95 14.33 -15.92
N PRO A 44 16.10 14.17 -14.86
CA PRO A 44 15.29 15.20 -14.21
C PRO A 44 15.99 15.92 -13.05
N MET A 45 17.31 15.76 -12.88
CA MET A 45 18.10 16.31 -11.77
C MET A 45 18.31 17.82 -11.92
N ALA A 46 18.89 18.25 -13.05
CA ALA A 46 19.06 19.66 -13.42
C ALA A 46 19.10 19.78 -14.95
N PHE A 47 18.29 20.67 -15.51
CA PHE A 47 18.24 20.91 -16.96
C PHE A 47 17.62 22.27 -17.28
N ALA A 48 17.79 22.73 -18.50
CA ALA A 48 17.11 23.92 -19.01
C ALA A 48 15.82 23.52 -19.74
N ASP A 49 14.73 24.23 -19.50
CA ASP A 49 13.53 24.12 -20.36
C ASP A 49 13.76 24.75 -21.74
N ASP A 50 12.76 24.64 -22.62
CA ASP A 50 12.83 25.15 -24.00
C ASP A 50 13.05 26.69 -24.07
N GLN A 51 12.80 27.40 -22.96
CA GLN A 51 13.00 28.85 -22.84
C GLN A 51 14.35 29.20 -22.17
N GLY A 52 15.14 28.19 -21.78
CA GLY A 52 16.42 28.36 -21.11
C GLY A 52 16.33 28.50 -19.59
N ASN A 53 15.15 28.33 -18.98
CA ASN A 53 15.01 28.46 -17.53
C ASN A 53 15.45 27.16 -16.82
N PRO A 54 16.08 27.26 -15.64
CA PRO A 54 16.50 26.09 -14.87
C PRO A 54 15.31 25.34 -14.26
N GLN A 55 15.28 24.03 -14.50
CA GLN A 55 14.31 23.05 -14.01
C GLN A 55 15.02 21.80 -13.47
N GLY A 56 14.37 21.07 -12.57
CA GLY A 56 14.85 19.79 -12.06
C GLY A 56 14.87 19.69 -10.54
N MET A 57 15.08 18.48 -10.04
CA MET A 57 15.07 18.17 -8.60
C MET A 57 16.13 18.95 -7.82
N LEU A 58 17.37 19.03 -8.33
CA LEU A 58 18.43 19.79 -7.69
C LEU A 58 18.17 21.30 -7.78
N VAL A 59 17.55 21.77 -8.86
CA VAL A 59 17.15 23.18 -8.97
C VAL A 59 16.14 23.55 -7.87
N ASP A 60 15.12 22.73 -7.67
CA ASP A 60 14.13 22.96 -6.60
C ASP A 60 14.74 22.80 -5.20
N LEU A 61 15.68 21.86 -5.02
CA LEU A 61 16.42 21.70 -3.78
C LEU A 61 17.24 22.95 -3.44
N TRP A 62 17.99 23.47 -4.42
CA TRP A 62 18.81 24.67 -4.23
C TRP A 62 17.98 25.93 -4.04
N ARG A 63 16.82 26.06 -4.71
CA ARG A 63 15.86 27.14 -4.41
C ARG A 63 15.42 27.09 -2.95
N ALA A 64 15.08 25.91 -2.43
CA ALA A 64 14.72 25.74 -1.03
C ALA A 64 15.90 26.06 -0.08
N VAL A 65 17.14 25.71 -0.44
CA VAL A 65 18.33 26.12 0.32
C VAL A 65 18.47 27.65 0.35
N GLY A 66 18.28 28.32 -0.79
CA GLY A 66 18.31 29.78 -0.89
C GLY A 66 17.26 30.46 0.00
N GLU A 67 16.03 29.94 0.00
CA GLU A 67 14.95 30.41 0.89
C GLU A 67 15.32 30.26 2.37
N LYS A 68 15.96 29.15 2.77
CA LYS A 68 16.40 28.96 4.17
C LYS A 68 17.57 29.84 4.57
N LEU A 69 18.41 30.22 3.61
CA LEU A 69 19.57 31.09 3.83
C LEU A 69 19.23 32.57 3.73
N ASP A 70 18.01 32.91 3.31
CA ASP A 70 17.61 34.27 2.94
C ASP A 70 18.65 34.85 1.95
N ARG A 71 18.89 34.12 0.86
CA ARG A 71 19.86 34.46 -0.18
C ARG A 71 19.35 33.98 -1.55
N PRO A 72 19.22 34.85 -2.55
CA PRO A 72 18.75 34.45 -3.87
C PRO A 72 19.74 33.50 -4.54
N VAL A 73 19.22 32.49 -5.25
CA VAL A 73 20.04 31.50 -5.96
C VAL A 73 20.01 31.78 -7.46
N ARG A 74 21.19 31.90 -8.06
CA ARG A 74 21.37 32.07 -9.50
C ARG A 74 21.99 30.80 -10.08
N PHE A 75 21.33 30.20 -11.08
CA PHE A 75 21.81 28.97 -11.71
C PHE A 75 22.65 29.27 -12.95
N GLU A 76 23.83 28.66 -13.05
CA GLU A 76 24.66 28.62 -14.25
C GLU A 76 24.62 27.20 -14.84
N LEU A 77 23.71 26.98 -15.79
CA LEU A 77 23.55 25.71 -16.48
C LEU A 77 24.51 25.61 -17.68
N VAL A 78 25.57 24.82 -17.52
CA VAL A 78 26.64 24.61 -18.51
C VAL A 78 26.82 23.12 -18.80
N ASN A 79 27.78 22.73 -19.64
CA ASN A 79 28.07 21.30 -19.83
C ASN A 79 28.88 20.77 -18.64
N TRP A 80 28.72 19.49 -18.31
CA TRP A 80 29.41 18.80 -17.21
C TRP A 80 30.88 19.20 -17.02
N GLN A 81 31.73 19.13 -18.05
CA GLN A 81 33.15 19.46 -17.89
C GLN A 81 33.39 20.90 -17.40
N ARG A 82 32.54 21.83 -17.86
CA ARG A 82 32.62 23.24 -17.51
C ARG A 82 32.13 23.50 -16.09
N THR A 83 31.28 22.64 -15.52
CA THR A 83 30.81 22.81 -14.13
C THR A 83 31.97 22.64 -13.15
N LEU A 84 32.84 21.66 -13.40
CA LEU A 84 34.03 21.38 -12.59
C LEU A 84 35.04 22.53 -12.66
N GLU A 85 35.33 23.03 -13.87
CA GLU A 85 36.23 24.18 -14.09
C GLU A 85 35.72 25.44 -13.37
N LEU A 86 34.43 25.77 -13.54
CA LEU A 86 33.84 26.95 -12.92
C LEU A 86 33.77 26.86 -11.39
N THR A 87 33.69 25.65 -10.83
CA THR A 87 33.67 25.47 -9.37
C THR A 87 35.09 25.56 -8.80
N ARG A 88 36.06 24.91 -9.45
CA ARG A 88 37.46 24.93 -9.02
C ARG A 88 38.09 26.32 -9.07
N ASP A 89 37.79 27.08 -10.12
CA ASP A 89 38.48 28.35 -10.40
C ASP A 89 37.74 29.56 -9.78
N SER A 90 36.91 29.36 -8.74
CA SER A 90 36.00 30.40 -8.20
C SER A 90 35.74 30.28 -6.71
N ASP A 91 35.70 31.43 -6.02
CA ASP A 91 35.45 31.50 -4.57
C ASP A 91 33.95 31.69 -4.22
N ASP A 92 33.10 31.92 -5.21
CA ASP A 92 31.67 32.27 -5.08
C ASP A 92 30.71 31.26 -5.72
N ARG A 93 31.24 30.21 -6.37
CA ARG A 93 30.45 29.21 -7.09
C ARG A 93 30.39 27.90 -6.33
N VAL A 94 29.21 27.30 -6.32
CA VAL A 94 28.96 25.97 -5.78
C VAL A 94 28.54 25.01 -6.88
N HIS A 95 29.15 23.84 -6.92
CA HIS A 95 28.64 22.75 -7.75
C HIS A 95 27.38 22.19 -7.12
N GLY A 96 26.28 22.18 -7.86
CA GLY A 96 24.96 21.88 -7.30
C GLY A 96 24.69 20.40 -6.97
N GLY A 97 25.69 19.53 -6.95
CA GLY A 97 25.52 18.08 -6.80
C GLY A 97 26.40 17.26 -7.74
N LEU A 98 27.36 16.54 -7.18
CA LEU A 98 28.21 15.56 -7.86
C LEU A 98 28.56 14.41 -6.91
N PHE A 99 29.04 13.30 -7.46
CA PHE A 99 29.64 12.24 -6.66
C PHE A 99 31.05 12.64 -6.19
N LEU A 100 31.39 12.19 -4.98
CA LEU A 100 32.75 12.29 -4.46
C LEU A 100 33.68 11.38 -5.27
N SER A 101 34.84 11.89 -5.65
CA SER A 101 35.86 11.11 -6.34
C SER A 101 37.25 11.61 -5.99
N GLU A 102 38.19 10.71 -5.76
CA GLU A 102 39.58 11.03 -5.39
C GLU A 102 40.26 11.99 -6.37
N GLU A 103 39.97 11.84 -7.66
CA GLU A 103 40.49 12.74 -8.69
C GLU A 103 40.09 14.20 -8.46
N ARG A 104 38.92 14.44 -7.84
CA ARG A 104 38.32 15.76 -7.62
C ARG A 104 38.55 16.32 -6.23
N ASP A 105 38.73 15.45 -5.25
CA ASP A 105 39.07 15.81 -3.86
C ASP A 105 40.37 16.62 -3.78
N ALA A 106 41.27 16.42 -4.76
CA ALA A 106 42.49 17.20 -4.89
C ALA A 106 42.28 18.69 -5.24
N TYR A 107 41.05 19.12 -5.50
CA TYR A 107 40.76 20.52 -5.87
C TYR A 107 39.34 20.99 -5.52
N LEU A 108 38.52 20.17 -4.85
CA LEU A 108 37.15 20.50 -4.43
C LEU A 108 36.89 20.03 -3.01
N ASP A 109 36.30 20.91 -2.21
CA ASP A 109 35.76 20.56 -0.89
C ASP A 109 34.29 20.21 -0.97
N TYR A 110 33.91 19.11 -0.32
CA TYR A 110 32.55 18.55 -0.38
C TYR A 110 31.70 18.91 0.83
N ALA A 111 30.52 19.46 0.57
CA ALA A 111 29.52 19.77 1.59
C ALA A 111 28.71 18.52 2.01
N ASN A 112 27.72 18.77 2.87
CA ASN A 112 26.72 17.81 3.31
C ASN A 112 25.93 17.21 2.14
N GLU A 113 25.38 16.03 2.41
CA GLU A 113 24.68 15.22 1.42
C GLU A 113 23.36 15.87 0.95
N LEU A 114 23.14 15.81 -0.37
CA LEU A 114 21.94 16.30 -1.01
C LEU A 114 20.89 15.20 -1.10
N VAL A 115 21.11 14.22 -1.98
CA VAL A 115 20.16 13.13 -2.30
C VAL A 115 20.94 11.86 -2.67
N PRO A 116 20.55 10.66 -2.19
CA PRO A 116 21.11 9.40 -2.66
C PRO A 116 20.72 9.10 -4.10
N LEU A 117 21.69 8.66 -4.91
CA LEU A 117 21.47 8.29 -6.31
C LEU A 117 22.09 6.92 -6.60
N ARG A 118 21.36 6.12 -7.38
CA ARG A 118 21.82 4.80 -7.85
C ARG A 118 22.21 4.93 -9.31
N THR A 119 23.40 4.48 -9.68
CA THR A 119 23.84 4.43 -11.06
C THR A 119 23.76 2.99 -11.55
N ALA A 120 23.09 2.80 -12.68
CA ALA A 120 22.79 1.49 -13.24
C ALA A 120 23.41 1.31 -14.62
N LEU A 121 23.73 0.06 -14.93
CA LEU A 121 24.14 -0.38 -16.26
C LEU A 121 22.90 -0.88 -17.00
N PHE A 122 22.55 -0.18 -18.08
CA PHE A 122 21.41 -0.50 -18.94
C PHE A 122 21.90 -1.29 -20.15
N ILE A 123 21.12 -2.28 -20.59
CA ILE A 123 21.40 -3.09 -21.77
C ILE A 123 20.15 -3.21 -22.65
N ALA A 124 20.34 -3.19 -23.97
CA ALA A 124 19.28 -3.39 -24.95
C ALA A 124 18.63 -4.78 -24.77
N ALA A 125 17.30 -4.83 -24.70
CA ALA A 125 16.49 -6.03 -24.49
C ALA A 125 16.28 -6.79 -25.83
N GLU A 126 17.36 -7.26 -26.43
CA GLU A 126 17.35 -7.98 -27.72
C GLU A 126 17.62 -9.48 -27.56
N ALA A 127 17.22 -10.28 -28.56
CA ALA A 127 17.48 -11.72 -28.58
C ALA A 127 19.00 -12.00 -28.47
N GLY A 128 19.40 -12.73 -27.42
CA GLY A 128 20.81 -13.02 -27.11
C GLY A 128 21.38 -12.27 -25.90
N THR A 129 20.67 -11.27 -25.37
CA THR A 129 21.08 -10.54 -24.15
C THR A 129 20.44 -11.06 -22.87
N ALA A 130 19.48 -12.01 -22.96
CA ALA A 130 18.71 -12.51 -21.82
C ALA A 130 19.53 -13.30 -20.78
N GLY A 131 20.69 -13.84 -21.17
CA GLY A 131 21.59 -14.57 -20.29
C GLY A 131 22.68 -13.73 -19.61
N LEU A 132 22.78 -12.44 -19.93
CA LEU A 132 23.74 -11.52 -19.31
C LEU A 132 23.17 -11.06 -17.97
N LEU A 133 23.93 -11.13 -16.89
CA LEU A 133 23.46 -10.79 -15.55
C LEU A 133 24.29 -9.69 -14.90
N GLU A 134 25.57 -9.54 -15.27
CA GLU A 134 26.50 -8.66 -14.56
C GLU A 134 27.39 -7.88 -15.55
N ALA A 135 28.02 -6.81 -15.07
CA ALA A 135 28.92 -5.98 -15.88
C ALA A 135 30.08 -6.78 -16.52
N SER A 136 30.60 -7.80 -15.84
CA SER A 136 31.66 -8.68 -16.36
C SER A 136 31.26 -9.46 -17.61
N ASP A 137 29.96 -9.71 -17.82
CA ASP A 137 29.46 -10.41 -19.00
C ASP A 137 29.56 -9.55 -20.27
N LEU A 138 29.85 -8.26 -20.14
CA LEU A 138 30.04 -7.32 -21.24
C LEU A 138 31.50 -7.21 -21.71
N THR A 139 32.36 -8.14 -21.31
CA THR A 139 33.76 -8.17 -21.77
C THR A 139 33.84 -8.15 -23.30
N GLY A 140 34.55 -7.16 -23.86
CA GLY A 140 34.63 -6.95 -25.31
C GLY A 140 33.44 -6.22 -25.96
N THR A 141 32.46 -5.75 -25.18
CA THR A 141 31.35 -4.88 -25.64
C THR A 141 31.66 -3.41 -25.34
N GLU A 142 31.29 -2.51 -26.25
CA GLU A 142 31.34 -1.07 -25.98
C GLU A 142 30.22 -0.67 -25.01
N VAL A 143 30.59 -0.13 -23.85
CA VAL A 143 29.67 0.47 -22.88
C VAL A 143 29.78 1.99 -22.97
N GLY A 144 28.67 2.65 -23.25
CA GLY A 144 28.61 4.11 -23.28
C GLY A 144 28.60 4.71 -21.86
N VAL A 145 29.35 5.80 -21.68
CA VAL A 145 29.44 6.54 -20.41
C VAL A 145 29.45 8.05 -20.67
N THR A 146 29.08 8.86 -19.69
CA THR A 146 29.24 10.32 -19.80
C THR A 146 30.72 10.69 -19.65
N ALA A 147 31.21 11.55 -20.53
CA ALA A 147 32.59 12.02 -20.51
C ALA A 147 32.87 12.78 -19.21
N GLY A 148 33.85 12.32 -18.45
CA GLY A 148 34.16 12.88 -17.14
C GLY A 148 33.14 12.51 -16.05
N GLY A 149 32.15 11.67 -16.33
CA GLY A 149 31.22 11.13 -15.34
C GLY A 149 31.92 10.15 -14.39
N TYR A 150 31.38 10.01 -13.17
CA TYR A 150 31.96 9.11 -12.17
C TYR A 150 31.81 7.64 -12.57
N GLU A 151 30.77 7.30 -13.34
CA GLU A 151 30.53 5.98 -13.88
C GLU A 151 31.67 5.49 -14.77
N ALA A 152 32.35 6.40 -15.47
CA ALA A 152 33.50 6.06 -16.29
C ALA A 152 34.71 5.70 -15.43
N THR A 153 34.94 6.44 -14.35
CA THR A 153 36.01 6.15 -13.38
C THR A 153 35.76 4.83 -12.68
N PHE A 154 34.52 4.61 -12.22
CA PHE A 154 34.10 3.37 -11.60
C PHE A 154 34.31 2.16 -12.52
N LEU A 155 33.84 2.22 -13.77
CA LEU A 155 33.98 1.10 -14.70
C LEU A 155 35.44 0.84 -15.09
N ARG A 156 36.30 1.87 -15.25
CA ARG A 156 37.74 1.63 -15.51
C ARG A 156 38.44 0.95 -14.35
N GLN A 157 38.06 1.30 -13.13
CA GLN A 157 38.66 0.77 -11.91
C GLN A 157 38.19 -0.66 -11.62
N ASN A 158 36.89 -0.91 -11.79
CA ASN A 158 36.27 -2.17 -11.36
C ASN A 158 36.07 -3.19 -12.50
N HIS A 159 36.00 -2.73 -13.75
CA HIS A 159 35.80 -3.57 -14.94
C HIS A 159 36.70 -3.12 -16.11
N PRO A 160 38.03 -3.19 -15.97
CA PRO A 160 38.99 -2.66 -16.95
C PRO A 160 38.91 -3.31 -18.34
N ASP A 161 38.35 -4.52 -18.42
CA ASP A 161 38.18 -5.27 -19.67
C ASP A 161 36.97 -4.81 -20.50
N ILE A 162 36.16 -3.87 -19.98
CA ILE A 162 35.05 -3.25 -20.70
C ILE A 162 35.57 -2.04 -21.48
N THR A 163 35.26 -2.00 -22.78
CA THR A 163 35.61 -0.87 -23.62
C THR A 163 34.62 0.27 -23.38
N LEU A 164 35.10 1.39 -22.82
CA LEU A 164 34.25 2.55 -22.54
C LEU A 164 34.23 3.54 -23.70
N LYS A 165 33.03 3.98 -24.06
CA LYS A 165 32.80 4.99 -25.11
C LYS A 165 32.24 6.27 -24.50
N PRO A 166 33.03 7.36 -24.41
CA PRO A 166 32.57 8.59 -23.76
C PRO A 166 31.64 9.42 -24.65
N TYR A 167 30.60 9.99 -24.05
CA TYR A 167 29.63 10.89 -24.68
C TYR A 167 29.55 12.24 -23.95
N PRO A 168 29.23 13.35 -24.64
CA PRO A 168 29.31 14.70 -24.04
C PRO A 168 28.27 14.98 -22.95
N ASN A 169 27.14 14.26 -22.94
CA ASN A 169 26.11 14.34 -21.90
C ASN A 169 25.19 13.10 -21.94
N ASN A 170 24.35 12.94 -20.93
CA ASN A 170 23.41 11.81 -20.79
C ASN A 170 22.42 11.73 -21.96
N GLU A 171 21.94 12.86 -22.47
CA GLU A 171 21.01 12.87 -23.60
C GLU A 171 21.68 12.32 -24.88
N ALA A 172 22.92 12.74 -25.18
CA ALA A 172 23.68 12.26 -26.33
C ALA A 172 24.02 10.76 -26.19
N LEU A 173 24.38 10.32 -24.97
CA LEU A 173 24.62 8.92 -24.64
C LEU A 173 23.39 8.05 -24.94
N ILE A 174 22.23 8.43 -24.41
CA ILE A 174 21.01 7.64 -24.53
C ILE A 174 20.45 7.73 -25.96
N ARG A 175 20.59 8.87 -26.65
CA ARG A 175 20.30 8.97 -28.09
C ARG A 175 21.19 8.06 -28.94
N ALA A 176 22.45 7.87 -28.59
CA ALA A 176 23.30 6.90 -29.28
C ALA A 176 22.84 5.45 -29.03
N ALA A 177 22.45 5.12 -27.79
CA ALA A 177 21.90 3.81 -27.44
C ALA A 177 20.58 3.52 -28.19
N THR A 178 19.63 4.47 -28.19
CA THR A 178 18.34 4.30 -28.90
C THR A 178 18.49 4.16 -30.42
N ARG A 179 19.55 4.73 -31.01
CA ARG A 179 19.92 4.56 -32.43
C ARG A 179 20.67 3.24 -32.71
N GLY A 180 20.98 2.44 -31.69
CA GLY A 180 21.69 1.17 -31.83
C GLY A 180 23.21 1.32 -32.02
N GLU A 181 23.78 2.49 -31.73
CA GLU A 181 25.22 2.77 -31.86
C GLU A 181 26.04 2.13 -30.72
N ILE A 182 25.38 1.85 -29.58
CA ILE A 182 25.90 1.12 -28.42
C ILE A 182 24.79 0.22 -27.86
N ARG A 183 25.16 -0.94 -27.31
CA ARG A 183 24.19 -1.91 -26.76
C ARG A 183 24.00 -1.80 -25.26
N ALA A 184 24.95 -1.18 -24.58
CA ALA A 184 24.89 -0.96 -23.14
C ALA A 184 25.42 0.43 -22.79
N PHE A 185 24.87 1.02 -21.73
CA PHE A 185 25.32 2.31 -21.21
C PHE A 185 25.15 2.38 -19.69
N ALA A 186 26.02 3.12 -19.02
CA ALA A 186 25.88 3.43 -17.60
C ALA A 186 25.31 4.83 -17.43
N ALA A 187 24.28 4.97 -16.59
CA ALA A 187 23.68 6.25 -16.24
C ALA A 187 23.03 6.20 -14.86
N ASP A 188 22.86 7.35 -14.24
CA ASP A 188 22.05 7.47 -13.02
C ASP A 188 20.62 7.00 -13.30
N TYR A 189 20.08 6.14 -12.46
CA TYR A 189 18.83 5.43 -12.76
C TYR A 189 17.67 6.37 -13.15
N PRO A 190 17.36 7.44 -12.39
CA PRO A 190 16.32 8.40 -12.80
C PRO A 190 16.60 9.12 -14.12
N VAL A 191 17.87 9.39 -14.42
CA VAL A 191 18.31 10.10 -15.62
C VAL A 191 18.19 9.18 -16.83
N GLY A 192 18.68 7.93 -16.69
CA GLY A 192 18.53 6.87 -17.67
C GLY A 192 17.07 6.66 -18.04
N MET A 193 16.20 6.47 -17.03
CA MET A 193 14.78 6.26 -17.25
C MET A 193 14.07 7.48 -17.88
N TYR A 194 14.40 8.71 -17.46
CA TYR A 194 13.81 9.93 -18.01
C TYR A 194 14.05 10.07 -19.51
N TYR A 195 15.30 9.90 -19.96
CA TYR A 195 15.63 10.02 -21.38
C TYR A 195 15.20 8.80 -22.19
N LEU A 196 15.18 7.59 -21.60
CA LEU A 196 14.61 6.41 -22.25
C LEU A 196 13.12 6.61 -22.53
N ASP A 197 12.34 7.11 -21.57
CA ASP A 197 10.90 7.41 -21.75
C ASP A 197 10.66 8.46 -22.86
N ARG A 198 11.56 9.44 -22.99
CA ARG A 198 11.44 10.51 -24.00
C ARG A 198 11.91 10.10 -25.39
N HIS A 199 12.85 9.16 -25.51
CA HIS A 199 13.51 8.83 -26.77
C HIS A 199 13.24 7.40 -27.28
N THR A 200 12.60 6.56 -26.49
CA THR A 200 12.24 5.19 -26.88
C THR A 200 11.08 4.63 -26.04
N THR A 201 10.73 3.36 -26.23
CA THR A 201 9.78 2.65 -25.36
C THR A 201 10.55 1.96 -24.23
N PRO A 202 10.11 2.06 -22.96
CA PRO A 202 10.83 1.51 -21.80
C PRO A 202 11.26 0.05 -21.95
N ASP A 203 10.46 -0.77 -22.65
CA ASP A 203 10.71 -2.20 -22.82
C ASP A 203 11.92 -2.54 -23.72
N ARG A 204 12.53 -1.55 -24.39
CA ARG A 204 13.71 -1.79 -25.25
C ARG A 204 15.02 -1.89 -24.47
N PHE A 205 15.06 -1.46 -23.22
CA PHE A 205 16.24 -1.53 -22.38
C PHE A 205 15.86 -2.09 -21.02
N ARG A 206 16.71 -2.95 -20.46
CA ARG A 206 16.58 -3.44 -19.09
C ARG A 206 17.80 -3.04 -18.28
N VAL A 207 17.63 -2.94 -16.96
CA VAL A 207 18.76 -2.84 -16.04
C VAL A 207 19.46 -4.20 -15.99
N LEU A 208 20.76 -4.20 -16.27
CA LEU A 208 21.63 -5.36 -16.10
C LEU A 208 22.05 -5.46 -14.64
N GLU A 209 22.64 -4.39 -14.10
CA GLU A 209 23.17 -4.33 -12.73
C GLU A 209 23.15 -2.87 -12.21
N VAL A 210 23.08 -2.69 -10.89
CA VAL A 210 23.36 -1.40 -10.24
C VAL A 210 24.84 -1.34 -9.91
N LEU A 211 25.59 -0.45 -10.56
CA LEU A 211 27.05 -0.34 -10.42
C LEU A 211 27.45 0.17 -9.02
N TYR A 212 26.77 1.21 -8.55
CA TYR A 212 26.99 1.78 -7.23
C TYR A 212 25.78 2.62 -6.80
N ALA A 213 25.70 2.88 -5.49
CA ALA A 213 24.73 3.77 -4.89
C ALA A 213 25.46 4.72 -3.92
N GLN A 214 25.48 6.02 -4.23
CA GLN A 214 26.19 7.03 -3.43
C GLN A 214 25.37 8.32 -3.33
N PRO A 215 25.52 9.13 -2.27
CA PRO A 215 24.88 10.43 -2.17
C PRO A 215 25.58 11.47 -3.05
N LEU A 216 24.79 12.31 -3.71
CA LEU A 216 25.28 13.55 -4.31
C LEU A 216 25.66 14.53 -3.22
N ARG A 217 26.76 15.25 -3.42
CA ARG A 217 27.24 16.31 -2.53
C ARG A 217 27.39 17.61 -3.30
N ALA A 218 27.09 18.72 -2.64
CA ALA A 218 27.55 20.01 -3.15
C ALA A 218 29.06 20.09 -3.00
N ALA A 219 29.73 20.85 -3.86
CA ALA A 219 31.15 21.10 -3.70
C ALA A 219 31.50 22.56 -4.00
N VAL A 220 32.58 23.02 -3.38
CA VAL A 220 33.19 24.33 -3.58
C VAL A 220 34.67 24.14 -3.92
N ALA A 221 35.35 25.20 -4.34
CA ALA A 221 36.82 25.16 -4.48
C ALA A 221 37.49 24.75 -3.16
N GLU A 222 38.64 24.08 -3.27
CA GLU A 222 39.51 23.76 -2.13
C GLU A 222 39.82 25.00 -1.27
N ASP A 223 39.87 24.82 0.04
CA ASP A 223 40.13 25.85 1.06
C ASP A 223 39.00 26.91 1.20
N ASN A 224 37.80 26.66 0.68
CA ASN A 224 36.65 27.57 0.79
C ASN A 224 35.73 27.25 1.97
N ASP A 225 36.30 27.27 3.17
CA ASP A 225 35.61 26.95 4.43
C ASP A 225 34.37 27.81 4.68
N ALA A 226 34.42 29.08 4.30
CA ALA A 226 33.34 30.04 4.55
C ALA A 226 32.07 29.69 3.75
N LEU A 227 32.23 29.46 2.44
CA LEU A 227 31.11 29.08 1.56
C LEU A 227 30.61 27.67 1.90
N MET A 228 31.52 26.76 2.21
CA MET A 228 31.19 25.40 2.65
C MET A 228 30.33 25.41 3.93
N ALA A 229 30.71 26.18 4.95
CA ALA A 229 29.95 26.30 6.19
C ALA A 229 28.54 26.89 5.95
N GLU A 230 28.43 27.87 5.06
CA GLU A 230 27.16 28.48 4.68
C GLU A 230 26.22 27.47 4.00
N ILE A 231 26.73 26.70 3.02
CA ILE A 231 25.98 25.65 2.34
C ILE A 231 25.53 24.57 3.33
N ASN A 232 26.43 24.12 4.20
CA ASN A 232 26.14 23.10 5.20
C ASN A 232 25.02 23.54 6.15
N ARG A 233 25.02 24.82 6.55
CA ARG A 233 23.93 25.42 7.33
C ARG A 233 22.62 25.37 6.55
N GLY A 234 22.60 25.83 5.30
CA GLY A 234 21.39 25.82 4.46
C GLY A 234 20.80 24.43 4.27
N LEU A 235 21.65 23.42 4.03
CA LEU A 235 21.25 22.02 3.89
C LEU A 235 20.73 21.39 5.18
N SER A 236 21.23 21.84 6.34
CA SER A 236 20.77 21.38 7.66
C SER A 236 19.39 21.94 8.05
N LEU A 237 18.99 23.08 7.48
CA LEU A 237 17.70 23.73 7.74
C LEU A 237 16.53 23.11 6.96
N LEU A 238 16.81 22.25 5.98
CA LEU A 238 15.79 21.54 5.22
C LEU A 238 15.28 20.32 5.99
N THR A 239 13.98 20.27 6.25
CA THR A 239 13.35 19.15 6.95
C THR A 239 13.29 17.89 6.07
N PRO A 240 13.27 16.68 6.65
CA PRO A 240 13.10 15.44 5.90
C PRO A 240 11.82 15.41 5.04
N ALA A 241 10.74 16.05 5.51
CA ALA A 241 9.48 16.16 4.77
C ALA A 241 9.60 17.07 3.53
N GLU A 242 10.29 18.20 3.65
CA GLU A 242 10.57 19.09 2.51
C GLU A 242 11.44 18.40 1.46
N LYS A 243 12.52 17.72 1.90
CA LYS A 243 13.38 16.93 1.00
C LYS A 243 12.56 15.84 0.29
N SER A 244 11.74 15.10 1.05
CA SER A 244 10.88 14.04 0.50
C SER A 244 9.86 14.56 -0.51
N ARG A 245 9.25 15.73 -0.25
CA ARG A 245 8.29 16.37 -1.17
C ARG A 245 8.95 16.78 -2.50
N ILE A 246 10.16 17.35 -2.44
CA ILE A 246 10.92 17.73 -3.65
C ILE A 246 11.32 16.47 -4.43
N THR A 247 11.81 15.45 -3.74
CA THR A 247 12.18 14.18 -4.36
C THR A 247 10.97 13.46 -4.98
N GLN A 248 9.82 13.43 -4.30
CA GLN A 248 8.59 12.82 -4.81
C GLN A 248 8.01 13.56 -6.03
N LYS A 249 8.13 14.90 -6.07
CA LYS A 249 7.71 15.72 -7.22
C LYS A 249 8.40 15.26 -8.51
N TRP A 250 9.69 14.94 -8.45
CA TRP A 250 10.51 14.64 -9.62
C TRP A 250 10.74 13.14 -9.88
N LEU A 251 10.73 12.29 -8.83
CA LEU A 251 11.09 10.87 -8.95
C LEU A 251 9.90 9.89 -8.85
N ARG A 252 8.64 10.36 -8.73
CA ARG A 252 7.40 9.54 -8.66
C ARG A 252 7.62 8.11 -8.12
N THR A 253 7.95 8.02 -6.84
CA THR A 253 8.09 6.74 -6.14
C THR A 253 6.75 6.40 -5.48
N GLU A 254 6.04 5.40 -5.99
CA GLU A 254 4.99 4.72 -5.21
C GLU A 254 5.65 4.09 -3.97
N ARG A 255 5.05 4.28 -2.79
CA ARG A 255 5.64 3.87 -1.49
C ARG A 255 5.83 2.34 -1.42
N VAL A 256 6.98 1.92 -0.89
CA VAL A 256 7.23 0.59 -0.29
C VAL A 256 7.76 0.81 1.14
N GLU A 257 7.15 0.17 2.14
CA GLU A 257 7.51 0.31 3.57
C GLU A 257 8.71 -0.59 3.98
N THR A 258 9.52 -0.19 4.98
CA THR A 258 10.80 -0.84 5.36
C THR A 258 10.81 -1.49 6.77
N ILE A 259 11.68 -2.51 6.93
CA ILE A 259 11.82 -3.46 8.08
C ILE A 259 12.62 -2.88 9.28
N PRO A 260 12.37 -3.31 10.55
CA PRO A 260 12.92 -2.70 11.77
C PRO A 260 14.39 -3.01 12.12
N SER A 261 14.97 -2.10 12.91
CA SER A 261 16.40 -1.92 13.21
C SER A 261 17.09 -2.95 14.12
N TRP A 262 16.38 -3.92 14.69
CA TRP A 262 16.98 -4.94 15.57
C TRP A 262 17.72 -6.05 14.82
N LEU A 263 17.50 -6.19 13.50
CA LEU A 263 18.21 -7.14 12.65
C LEU A 263 19.69 -6.74 12.38
N ILE A 264 20.00 -5.45 12.50
CA ILE A 264 21.31 -4.86 12.16
C ILE A 264 22.45 -5.32 13.11
N PRO A 265 22.29 -5.34 14.45
CA PRO A 265 23.36 -5.80 15.35
C PRO A 265 23.65 -7.31 15.24
N VAL A 266 22.68 -8.16 14.86
CA VAL A 266 22.89 -9.62 14.72
C VAL A 266 23.71 -9.94 13.46
N MET A 267 23.43 -9.23 12.37
CA MET A 267 24.20 -9.33 11.12
C MET A 267 25.65 -8.82 11.29
N SER A 268 25.85 -7.81 12.13
CA SER A 268 27.16 -7.22 12.42
C SER A 268 28.10 -8.17 13.18
N LEU A 269 27.56 -9.01 14.07
CA LEU A 269 28.34 -10.00 14.83
C LEU A 269 28.75 -11.22 13.96
N GLY A 270 27.89 -11.61 13.02
CA GLY A 270 28.18 -12.67 12.04
C GLY A 270 29.27 -12.28 11.04
N ALA A 271 29.29 -11.01 10.62
CA ALA A 271 30.33 -10.47 9.73
C ALA A 271 31.70 -10.35 10.41
N GLY A 272 31.75 -10.07 11.72
CA GLY A 272 33.00 -9.98 12.48
C GLY A 272 33.73 -11.32 12.61
N LEU A 273 32.98 -12.43 12.71
CA LEU A 273 33.55 -13.78 12.84
C LEU A 273 34.04 -14.35 11.50
N THR A 274 33.40 -13.97 10.38
CA THR A 274 33.84 -14.36 9.03
C THR A 274 35.12 -13.63 8.59
N VAL A 275 35.31 -12.37 8.99
CA VAL A 275 36.55 -11.61 8.72
C VAL A 275 37.74 -12.17 9.51
N LEU A 276 37.54 -12.59 10.76
CA LEU A 276 38.61 -13.19 11.58
C LEU A 276 39.02 -14.58 11.06
N ALA A 277 38.06 -15.36 10.56
CA ALA A 277 38.32 -16.64 9.92
C ALA A 277 39.03 -16.47 8.56
N TRP A 278 38.68 -15.45 7.79
CA TRP A 278 39.32 -15.09 6.52
C TRP A 278 40.78 -14.64 6.72
N LEU A 279 41.08 -13.82 7.74
CA LEU A 279 42.45 -13.38 8.08
C LEU A 279 43.38 -14.53 8.52
N LEU A 280 42.85 -15.53 9.23
CA LEU A 280 43.61 -16.74 9.63
C LEU A 280 43.81 -17.72 8.46
N LEU A 281 42.88 -17.74 7.51
CA LEU A 281 42.95 -18.56 6.30
C LEU A 281 43.92 -17.95 5.27
N HIS A 282 43.92 -16.62 5.11
CA HIS A 282 44.81 -15.87 4.22
C HIS A 282 46.29 -15.95 4.67
N ASN A 283 46.56 -15.90 5.98
CA ASN A 283 47.92 -16.03 6.55
C ASN A 283 48.50 -17.45 6.40
N ARG A 284 47.64 -18.48 6.31
CA ARG A 284 48.04 -19.86 6.01
C ARG A 284 48.28 -20.11 4.53
N LEU A 285 47.51 -19.46 3.66
CA LEU A 285 47.67 -19.53 2.20
C LEU A 285 49.01 -18.91 1.74
N LEU A 286 49.44 -17.79 2.35
CA LEU A 286 50.72 -17.10 2.08
C LEU A 286 51.98 -17.89 2.46
N ARG A 287 51.95 -18.70 3.54
CA ARG A 287 53.11 -19.52 3.95
C ARG A 287 53.29 -20.78 3.10
N HIS A 288 52.24 -21.23 2.41
CA HIS A 288 52.26 -22.44 1.60
C HIS A 288 52.66 -22.22 0.14
N GLN A 289 52.49 -21.00 -0.38
CA GLN A 289 52.85 -20.63 -1.76
C GLN A 289 54.37 -20.65 -2.05
N VAL A 290 55.23 -20.63 -1.04
CA VAL A 290 56.69 -20.48 -1.21
C VAL A 290 57.44 -21.81 -1.41
N LEU A 291 56.86 -22.98 -1.14
CA LEU A 291 57.62 -24.25 -1.09
C LEU A 291 57.43 -25.22 -2.27
N SER A 292 56.63 -24.94 -3.31
CA SER A 292 56.28 -25.99 -4.30
C SER A 292 56.98 -26.01 -5.65
N GLN A 293 57.30 -24.89 -6.36
CA GLN A 293 57.91 -24.93 -7.73
C GLN A 293 59.19 -25.76 -7.86
N THR A 294 59.75 -26.11 -6.71
CA THR A 294 61.07 -26.66 -6.56
C THR A 294 61.02 -27.76 -5.50
N ARG A 295 60.65 -28.97 -5.89
CA ARG A 295 60.68 -29.40 -7.29
C ARG A 295 59.71 -30.55 -7.51
N ASP A 296 58.62 -30.22 -8.20
CA ASP A 296 58.24 -30.68 -9.55
C ASP A 296 58.10 -32.20 -9.84
N LEU A 297 58.60 -33.06 -8.97
CA LEU A 297 58.18 -34.45 -8.83
C LEU A 297 57.25 -34.61 -7.63
N ALA A 298 57.49 -33.87 -6.54
CA ALA A 298 56.51 -33.69 -5.45
C ALA A 298 55.27 -32.89 -5.89
N GLU A 299 55.35 -32.20 -7.02
CA GLU A 299 54.31 -31.34 -7.58
C GLU A 299 53.43 -32.06 -8.61
N ARG A 300 53.80 -33.26 -9.10
CA ARG A 300 52.91 -34.10 -9.93
C ARG A 300 51.99 -34.97 -9.09
N GLU A 301 52.47 -35.54 -7.99
CA GLU A 301 51.63 -36.25 -7.02
C GLU A 301 50.70 -35.30 -6.26
N ARG A 302 51.20 -34.14 -5.80
CA ARG A 302 50.33 -33.10 -5.22
C ARG A 302 49.31 -32.58 -6.20
N ARG A 303 49.60 -32.50 -7.50
CA ARG A 303 48.65 -31.98 -8.50
C ARG A 303 47.51 -32.95 -8.79
N LEU A 304 47.69 -34.27 -8.67
CA LEU A 304 46.59 -35.22 -8.74
C LEU A 304 45.75 -35.26 -7.47
N THR A 305 46.38 -35.17 -6.29
CA THR A 305 45.66 -35.10 -5.00
C THR A 305 44.93 -33.76 -4.83
N LEU A 306 45.53 -32.63 -5.21
CA LEU A 306 44.91 -31.28 -5.20
C LEU A 306 43.77 -31.14 -6.23
N LEU A 307 43.83 -31.86 -7.35
CA LEU A 307 42.73 -31.92 -8.32
C LEU A 307 41.51 -32.64 -7.75
N THR A 308 41.64 -33.50 -6.73
CA THR A 308 40.51 -34.18 -6.08
C THR A 308 40.20 -33.69 -4.67
N ASP A 309 41.15 -33.10 -3.94
CA ASP A 309 40.98 -32.62 -2.54
C ASP A 309 40.08 -31.40 -2.43
N ASN A 310 40.14 -30.52 -3.44
CA ASN A 310 39.29 -29.34 -3.57
C ASN A 310 38.00 -29.62 -4.35
N ILE A 311 37.83 -30.83 -4.89
CA ILE A 311 36.54 -31.26 -5.42
C ILE A 311 35.72 -31.72 -4.21
N THR A 312 34.60 -31.03 -3.99
CA THR A 312 33.63 -31.39 -2.96
C THR A 312 33.02 -32.77 -3.23
N ASP A 313 32.94 -33.14 -4.51
CA ASP A 313 32.48 -34.44 -4.95
C ASP A 313 33.53 -35.54 -4.71
N VAL A 314 33.05 -36.76 -4.51
CA VAL A 314 33.88 -37.93 -4.30
C VAL A 314 34.19 -38.58 -5.62
N VAL A 315 35.46 -38.61 -5.99
CA VAL A 315 35.96 -39.38 -7.14
C VAL A 315 36.32 -40.78 -6.67
N TRP A 316 35.77 -41.80 -7.30
CA TRP A 316 36.07 -43.19 -6.94
C TRP A 316 36.29 -44.04 -8.18
N ALA A 317 37.07 -45.10 -8.02
CA ALA A 317 37.30 -46.13 -9.01
C ALA A 317 37.22 -47.51 -8.36
N VAL A 318 36.72 -48.47 -9.11
CA VAL A 318 36.40 -49.82 -8.68
C VAL A 318 36.94 -50.81 -9.69
N GLY A 319 37.62 -51.84 -9.20
CA GLY A 319 38.25 -52.88 -10.00
C GLY A 319 37.27 -53.96 -10.48
N PRO A 320 37.75 -54.95 -11.26
CA PRO A 320 36.93 -56.04 -11.81
C PRO A 320 36.19 -56.88 -10.74
N ASP A 321 36.71 -56.92 -9.52
CA ASP A 321 36.15 -57.62 -8.36
C ASP A 321 35.08 -56.82 -7.59
N ARG A 322 34.70 -55.64 -8.11
CA ARG A 322 33.76 -54.68 -7.53
C ARG A 322 34.19 -54.11 -6.18
N ARG A 323 35.51 -54.08 -5.94
CA ARG A 323 36.10 -53.42 -4.79
C ARG A 323 36.64 -52.05 -5.18
N TYR A 324 36.51 -51.09 -4.28
CA TYR A 324 37.11 -49.77 -4.49
C TYR A 324 38.62 -49.91 -4.62
N THR A 325 39.17 -49.51 -5.77
CA THR A 325 40.62 -49.43 -6.00
C THR A 325 41.13 -48.04 -5.67
N TYR A 326 40.26 -47.03 -5.72
CA TYR A 326 40.55 -45.66 -5.34
C TYR A 326 39.29 -44.96 -4.87
N VAL A 327 39.40 -44.12 -3.84
CA VAL A 327 38.37 -43.18 -3.42
C VAL A 327 39.07 -41.90 -2.98
N SER A 328 38.60 -40.75 -3.43
CA SER A 328 39.17 -39.46 -3.06
C SER A 328 38.91 -39.14 -1.58
N PRO A 329 39.79 -38.36 -0.94
CA PRO A 329 39.64 -37.96 0.47
C PRO A 329 38.32 -37.25 0.81
N SER A 330 37.65 -36.63 -0.18
CA SER A 330 36.33 -36.02 0.00
C SER A 330 35.24 -36.98 0.50
N ILE A 331 35.43 -38.31 0.42
CA ILE A 331 34.51 -39.30 0.98
C ILE A 331 34.37 -39.24 2.51
N GLU A 332 35.41 -38.79 3.21
CA GLU A 332 35.40 -38.64 4.67
C GLU A 332 34.46 -37.49 5.07
N ARG A 333 34.41 -36.41 4.29
CA ARG A 333 33.42 -35.33 4.47
C ARG A 333 32.00 -35.80 4.16
N LEU A 334 31.85 -36.62 3.13
CA LEU A 334 30.55 -37.08 2.65
C LEU A 334 29.93 -38.15 3.56
N THR A 335 30.70 -39.15 3.97
CA THR A 335 30.20 -40.34 4.69
C THR A 335 30.73 -40.49 6.12
N GLY A 336 31.80 -39.77 6.49
CA GLY A 336 32.49 -39.92 7.78
C GLY A 336 33.50 -41.06 7.84
N SER A 337 33.51 -41.95 6.85
CA SER A 337 34.44 -43.09 6.74
C SER A 337 35.74 -42.66 6.05
N ARG A 338 36.87 -43.20 6.50
CA ARG A 338 38.17 -42.86 5.88
C ARG A 338 38.34 -43.57 4.54
N PRO A 339 39.03 -42.97 3.57
CA PRO A 339 39.31 -43.63 2.28
C PRO A 339 39.98 -44.99 2.44
N GLU A 340 40.92 -45.10 3.39
CA GLU A 340 41.64 -46.34 3.73
C GLU A 340 40.73 -47.46 4.24
N GLU A 341 39.59 -47.10 4.85
CA GLU A 341 38.59 -48.04 5.33
C GLU A 341 37.66 -48.50 4.22
N ILE A 342 37.53 -47.74 3.13
CA ILE A 342 36.64 -48.02 2.00
C ILE A 342 37.39 -48.69 0.84
N VAL A 343 38.64 -48.30 0.59
CA VAL A 343 39.49 -48.91 -0.44
C VAL A 343 39.71 -50.38 -0.09
N GLY A 344 39.44 -51.26 -1.05
CA GLY A 344 39.41 -52.71 -0.86
C GLY A 344 38.05 -53.26 -0.40
N ASN A 345 37.10 -52.44 0.07
CA ASN A 345 35.75 -52.91 0.37
C ASN A 345 34.89 -53.03 -0.88
N ARG A 346 33.85 -53.87 -0.80
CA ARG A 346 32.86 -54.00 -1.87
C ARG A 346 31.98 -52.76 -1.90
N MET A 347 31.75 -52.23 -3.10
CA MET A 347 30.92 -51.05 -3.35
C MET A 347 29.52 -51.09 -2.72
N GLY A 348 28.92 -52.28 -2.60
CA GLY A 348 27.60 -52.43 -1.99
C GLY A 348 27.54 -52.20 -0.47
N GLY A 349 28.69 -52.07 0.22
CA GLY A 349 28.74 -51.86 1.66
C GLY A 349 28.62 -50.40 2.11
N THR A 350 28.65 -49.44 1.18
CA THR A 350 28.71 -47.98 1.44
C THR A 350 27.47 -47.22 0.96
N ILE A 351 26.48 -47.93 0.42
CA ILE A 351 25.21 -47.39 -0.10
C ILE A 351 24.04 -48.19 0.49
N THR A 352 22.84 -47.59 0.53
CA THR A 352 21.65 -48.27 1.07
C THR A 352 21.28 -49.50 0.23
N PRO A 353 20.63 -50.53 0.80
CA PRO A 353 20.22 -51.72 0.05
C PRO A 353 19.44 -51.40 -1.24
N ASP A 354 18.47 -50.47 -1.16
CA ASP A 354 17.69 -50.02 -2.32
C ASP A 354 18.58 -49.40 -3.42
N SER A 355 19.63 -48.68 -3.02
CA SER A 355 20.59 -48.06 -3.93
C SER A 355 21.56 -49.07 -4.55
N VAL A 356 21.86 -50.18 -3.86
CA VAL A 356 22.66 -51.30 -4.41
C VAL A 356 21.92 -51.96 -5.58
N ASP A 357 20.61 -52.18 -5.42
CA ASP A 357 19.77 -52.79 -6.45
C ASP A 357 19.66 -51.89 -7.69
N LEU A 358 19.44 -50.59 -7.46
CA LEU A 358 19.42 -49.56 -8.50
C LEU A 358 20.74 -49.56 -9.31
N LEU A 359 21.88 -49.51 -8.64
CA LEU A 359 23.19 -49.47 -9.29
C LEU A 359 23.51 -50.78 -10.01
N THR A 360 23.10 -51.92 -9.45
CA THR A 360 23.26 -53.24 -10.07
C THR A 360 22.44 -53.36 -11.36
N GLU A 361 21.23 -52.78 -11.39
CA GLU A 361 20.41 -52.72 -12.60
C GLU A 361 21.05 -51.84 -13.68
N HIS A 362 21.61 -50.68 -13.32
CA HIS A 362 22.35 -49.84 -14.27
C HIS A 362 23.58 -50.55 -14.86
N ILE A 363 24.37 -51.26 -14.05
CA ILE A 363 25.52 -52.06 -14.54
C ILE A 363 25.06 -53.21 -15.44
N ARG A 364 23.92 -53.84 -15.12
CA ARG A 364 23.33 -54.91 -15.94
C ARG A 364 22.91 -54.39 -17.31
N ARG A 365 22.21 -53.25 -17.36
CA ARG A 365 21.81 -52.60 -18.62
C ARG A 365 23.02 -52.18 -19.45
N ALA A 366 24.05 -51.62 -18.82
CA ALA A 366 25.30 -51.26 -19.49
C ALA A 366 26.00 -52.46 -20.14
N ARG A 367 26.03 -53.61 -19.44
CA ARG A 367 26.57 -54.87 -20.00
C ARG A 367 25.73 -55.38 -21.18
N ASP A 368 24.42 -55.31 -21.09
CA ASP A 368 23.53 -55.76 -22.15
C ASP A 368 23.72 -54.92 -23.42
N GLN A 369 23.93 -53.61 -23.29
CA GLN A 369 24.25 -52.71 -24.41
C GLN A 369 25.57 -53.09 -25.08
N VAL A 370 26.62 -53.36 -24.31
CA VAL A 370 27.91 -53.81 -24.86
C VAL A 370 27.78 -55.18 -25.54
N SER A 371 27.03 -56.10 -24.94
CA SER A 371 26.82 -57.46 -25.49
C SER A 371 26.02 -57.45 -26.80
N ARG A 372 25.15 -56.46 -27.00
CA ARG A 372 24.41 -56.22 -28.25
C ARG A 372 25.20 -55.42 -29.29
N GLY A 373 26.40 -54.94 -28.93
CA GLY A 373 27.26 -54.13 -29.81
C GLY A 373 26.84 -52.66 -29.91
N GLU A 374 25.95 -52.20 -29.04
CA GLU A 374 25.43 -50.81 -29.00
C GLU A 374 26.43 -49.83 -28.36
N ALA A 375 27.38 -50.35 -27.57
CA ALA A 375 28.48 -49.59 -26.97
C ALA A 375 29.78 -50.40 -27.02
N ARG A 376 30.94 -49.72 -27.14
CA ARG A 376 32.26 -50.36 -27.20
C ARG A 376 33.12 -49.97 -26.00
N GLY A 377 33.44 -50.96 -25.17
CA GLY A 377 34.42 -50.85 -24.09
C GLY A 377 33.95 -50.11 -22.83
N HIS A 378 32.98 -49.19 -22.92
CA HIS A 378 32.42 -48.52 -21.75
C HIS A 378 31.00 -47.96 -21.95
N VAL A 379 30.29 -47.70 -20.85
CA VAL A 379 28.97 -47.06 -20.82
C VAL A 379 28.90 -46.09 -19.64
N ASP A 380 28.38 -44.89 -19.89
CA ASP A 380 28.21 -43.84 -18.89
C ASP A 380 26.75 -43.80 -18.39
N PHE A 381 26.54 -43.57 -17.11
CA PHE A 381 25.22 -43.28 -16.55
C PHE A 381 25.32 -42.32 -15.37
N THR A 382 24.23 -41.61 -15.10
CA THR A 382 24.06 -40.79 -13.90
C THR A 382 22.82 -41.26 -13.17
N VAL A 383 22.91 -41.40 -11.85
CA VAL A 383 21.81 -41.87 -11.02
C VAL A 383 21.86 -41.21 -9.65
N GLU A 384 20.70 -40.91 -9.07
CA GLU A 384 20.62 -40.50 -7.68
C GLU A 384 20.55 -41.73 -6.78
N ALA A 385 21.41 -41.79 -5.77
CA ALA A 385 21.52 -42.91 -4.85
C ALA A 385 21.74 -42.40 -3.42
N GLN A 386 21.31 -43.21 -2.46
CA GLN A 386 21.55 -42.93 -1.04
C GLN A 386 22.82 -43.63 -0.57
N MET A 387 23.77 -42.83 -0.08
CA MET A 387 24.94 -43.32 0.65
C MET A 387 24.63 -43.41 2.14
N LEU A 388 25.32 -44.31 2.84
CA LEU A 388 25.23 -44.41 4.29
C LEU A 388 26.39 -43.65 4.94
N ARG A 389 26.07 -42.79 5.91
CA ARG A 389 27.07 -42.22 6.81
C ARG A 389 27.49 -43.24 7.88
N THR A 390 28.62 -42.97 8.55
CA THR A 390 29.12 -43.74 9.70
C THR A 390 28.15 -43.82 10.88
N ASP A 391 27.19 -42.89 10.99
CA ASP A 391 26.10 -42.89 11.98
C ASP A 391 24.83 -43.64 11.49
N ALA A 392 24.91 -44.31 10.35
CA ALA A 392 23.82 -45.01 9.65
C ALA A 392 22.69 -44.11 9.11
N GLN A 393 22.85 -42.78 9.04
CA GLN A 393 21.89 -41.90 8.39
C GLN A 393 22.07 -41.92 6.86
N PRO A 394 20.98 -41.97 6.07
CA PRO A 394 21.05 -41.93 4.62
C PRO A 394 21.33 -40.51 4.10
N LEU A 395 22.13 -40.43 3.04
CA LEU A 395 22.53 -39.19 2.40
C LEU A 395 22.23 -39.22 0.90
N TRP A 396 21.57 -38.17 0.38
CA TRP A 396 21.26 -38.08 -1.04
C TRP A 396 22.48 -37.64 -1.86
N THR A 397 22.84 -38.48 -2.83
CA THR A 397 23.98 -38.24 -3.70
C THR A 397 23.60 -38.45 -5.16
N GLU A 398 24.19 -37.66 -6.05
CA GLU A 398 24.17 -37.88 -7.50
C GLU A 398 25.46 -38.61 -7.88
N VAL A 399 25.34 -39.79 -8.49
CA VAL A 399 26.45 -40.65 -8.89
C VAL A 399 26.54 -40.67 -10.41
N ALA A 400 27.56 -40.01 -10.96
CA ALA A 400 27.91 -40.08 -12.38
C ALA A 400 29.04 -41.09 -12.57
N ALA A 401 28.77 -42.21 -13.26
CA ALA A 401 29.69 -43.33 -13.37
C ALA A 401 29.90 -43.76 -14.83
N ARG A 402 31.15 -44.13 -15.13
CA ARG A 402 31.59 -44.80 -16.35
C ARG A 402 31.97 -46.23 -16.03
N VAL A 403 31.28 -47.18 -16.64
CA VAL A 403 31.51 -48.63 -16.49
C VAL A 403 32.36 -49.13 -17.64
N PHE A 404 33.36 -49.95 -17.37
CA PHE A 404 34.25 -50.54 -18.36
C PHE A 404 34.01 -52.05 -18.53
N PHE A 405 34.13 -52.52 -19.77
CA PHE A 405 33.98 -53.92 -20.16
C PHE A 405 35.11 -54.35 -21.11
N ASP A 406 35.46 -55.64 -21.09
CA ASP A 406 36.35 -56.24 -22.09
C ASP A 406 35.60 -56.64 -23.38
N ASP A 407 36.35 -57.12 -24.38
CA ASP A 407 35.80 -57.54 -25.68
C ASP A 407 34.81 -58.72 -25.59
N ALA A 408 34.76 -59.41 -24.43
CA ALA A 408 33.77 -60.45 -24.13
C ALA A 408 32.61 -59.93 -23.25
N ALA A 409 32.44 -58.60 -23.17
CA ALA A 409 31.46 -57.89 -22.35
C ALA A 409 31.52 -58.24 -20.85
N ARG A 410 32.67 -58.69 -20.34
CA ARG A 410 32.88 -58.88 -18.91
C ARG A 410 33.29 -57.56 -18.27
N PHE A 411 32.73 -57.28 -17.11
CA PHE A 411 33.02 -56.07 -16.33
C PHE A 411 34.50 -56.03 -15.93
N THR A 412 35.19 -54.94 -16.26
CA THR A 412 36.62 -54.74 -15.95
C THR A 412 36.85 -53.63 -14.92
N GLY A 413 35.82 -52.82 -14.63
CA GLY A 413 35.88 -51.81 -13.59
C GLY A 413 34.84 -50.72 -13.79
N MET A 414 34.79 -49.77 -12.87
CA MET A 414 33.92 -48.59 -12.95
C MET A 414 34.63 -47.41 -12.29
N GLN A 415 34.52 -46.23 -12.86
CA GLN A 415 34.98 -45.00 -12.22
C GLN A 415 33.88 -43.96 -12.25
N GLY A 416 33.81 -43.10 -11.26
CA GLY A 416 32.75 -42.12 -11.18
C GLY A 416 33.01 -41.02 -10.19
N VAL A 417 32.10 -40.07 -10.20
CA VAL A 417 32.05 -38.93 -9.29
C VAL A 417 30.71 -38.97 -8.57
N THR A 418 30.74 -38.76 -7.26
CA THR A 418 29.57 -38.73 -6.40
C THR A 418 29.46 -37.37 -5.72
N ARG A 419 28.40 -36.62 -6.00
CA ARG A 419 28.14 -35.28 -5.47
C ARG A 419 27.04 -35.33 -4.42
N GLU A 420 27.22 -34.65 -3.29
CA GLU A 420 26.12 -34.43 -2.35
C GLU A 420 25.10 -33.45 -2.94
N ILE A 421 23.83 -33.81 -2.93
CA ILE A 421 22.75 -32.94 -3.43
C ILE A 421 21.73 -32.57 -2.34
N THR A 422 22.02 -32.88 -1.08
CA THR A 422 21.13 -32.67 0.06
C THR A 422 20.76 -31.20 0.26
N GLU A 423 21.74 -30.31 0.36
CA GLU A 423 21.51 -28.87 0.57
C GLU A 423 20.85 -28.22 -0.65
N ARG A 424 21.30 -28.58 -1.87
CA ARG A 424 20.70 -28.11 -3.12
C ARG A 424 19.23 -28.50 -3.24
N ARG A 425 18.85 -29.72 -2.82
CA ARG A 425 17.44 -30.14 -2.74
C ARG A 425 16.67 -29.33 -1.72
N ARG A 426 17.19 -29.17 -0.50
CA ARG A 426 16.54 -28.37 0.56
C ARG A 426 16.37 -26.89 0.17
N SER A 427 17.38 -26.26 -0.42
CA SER A 427 17.30 -24.87 -0.89
C SER A 427 16.29 -24.72 -2.02
N ARG A 428 16.24 -25.67 -2.96
CA ARG A 428 15.24 -25.66 -4.03
C ARG A 428 13.83 -25.82 -3.47
N GLU A 429 13.62 -26.77 -2.55
CA GLU A 429 12.34 -26.96 -1.86
C GLU A 429 11.94 -25.70 -1.07
N THR A 430 12.89 -25.03 -0.42
CA THR A 430 12.65 -23.79 0.33
C THR A 430 12.29 -22.61 -0.60
N ILE A 431 12.97 -22.48 -1.74
CA ILE A 431 12.66 -21.46 -2.75
C ILE A 431 11.28 -21.70 -3.35
N GLU A 432 10.95 -22.95 -3.67
CA GLU A 432 9.62 -23.34 -4.14
C GLU A 432 8.55 -23.03 -3.06
N GLN A 433 8.84 -23.30 -1.78
CA GLN A 433 7.96 -22.92 -0.66
C GLN A 433 7.76 -21.40 -0.57
N LEU A 434 8.82 -20.60 -0.58
CA LEU A 434 8.72 -19.14 -0.44
C LEU A 434 8.07 -18.45 -1.65
N ALA A 435 8.20 -19.02 -2.85
CA ALA A 435 7.61 -18.46 -4.07
C ALA A 435 6.08 -18.69 -4.14
N TYR A 436 5.58 -19.78 -3.56
CA TYR A 436 4.20 -20.25 -3.77
C TYR A 436 3.37 -20.40 -2.50
N TYR A 437 3.96 -20.32 -1.31
CA TYR A 437 3.28 -20.52 -0.03
C TYR A 437 3.51 -19.34 0.92
N ASP A 438 2.54 -19.08 1.80
CA ASP A 438 2.57 -18.12 2.89
C ASP A 438 3.45 -18.66 4.04
N ALA A 439 4.46 -17.88 4.45
CA ALA A 439 5.45 -18.34 5.41
C ALA A 439 4.88 -18.58 6.83
N LEU A 440 3.78 -17.91 7.19
CA LEU A 440 3.18 -18.05 8.52
C LEU A 440 2.25 -19.27 8.61
N THR A 441 1.40 -19.48 7.60
CA THR A 441 0.34 -20.50 7.62
C THR A 441 0.68 -21.75 6.81
N GLY A 442 1.69 -21.71 5.94
CA GLY A 442 2.03 -22.80 5.03
C GLY A 442 1.01 -23.01 3.89
N LEU A 443 -0.02 -22.17 3.81
CA LEU A 443 -1.02 -22.21 2.74
C LEU A 443 -0.48 -21.62 1.44
N PRO A 444 -1.00 -22.02 0.26
CA PRO A 444 -0.83 -21.28 -0.98
C PRO A 444 -0.94 -19.76 -0.81
N ASN A 445 0.02 -19.03 -1.37
CA ASN A 445 -0.02 -17.56 -1.42
C ASN A 445 -0.86 -17.09 -2.61
N ARG A 446 -1.00 -15.76 -2.76
CA ARG A 446 -1.76 -15.14 -3.86
C ARG A 446 -1.35 -15.64 -5.25
N ARG A 447 -0.05 -15.88 -5.50
CA ARG A 447 0.43 -16.34 -6.79
C ARG A 447 -0.06 -17.75 -7.09
N LEU A 448 0.12 -18.69 -6.16
CA LEU A 448 -0.34 -20.07 -6.34
C LEU A 448 -1.87 -20.15 -6.40
N LEU A 449 -2.58 -19.34 -5.62
CA LEU A 449 -4.04 -19.25 -5.67
C LEU A 449 -4.55 -18.87 -7.06
N LEU A 450 -4.00 -17.82 -7.68
CA LEU A 450 -4.43 -17.38 -9.02
C LEU A 450 -4.21 -18.48 -10.06
N GLU A 451 -3.11 -19.21 -9.96
CA GLU A 451 -2.81 -20.36 -10.83
C GLU A 451 -3.83 -21.49 -10.63
N ARG A 452 -4.09 -21.89 -9.38
CA ARG A 452 -5.07 -22.93 -9.02
C ARG A 452 -6.49 -22.56 -9.40
N LEU A 453 -6.89 -21.31 -9.19
CA LEU A 453 -8.20 -20.79 -9.60
C LEU A 453 -8.34 -20.81 -11.12
N GLY A 454 -7.29 -20.42 -11.86
CA GLY A 454 -7.25 -20.53 -13.32
C GLY A 454 -7.41 -21.97 -13.81
N GLN A 455 -6.72 -22.93 -13.15
CA GLN A 455 -6.85 -24.36 -13.44
C GLN A 455 -8.27 -24.87 -13.18
N ALA A 456 -8.81 -24.65 -11.98
CA ALA A 456 -10.16 -25.06 -11.60
C ALA A 456 -11.23 -24.47 -12.53
N ARG A 457 -11.10 -23.19 -12.90
CA ARG A 457 -11.99 -22.55 -13.88
C ARG A 457 -11.94 -23.24 -15.24
N ASN A 458 -10.75 -23.54 -15.74
CA ASN A 458 -10.58 -24.20 -17.05
C ASN A 458 -11.08 -25.66 -17.03
N GLU A 459 -11.03 -26.33 -15.89
CA GLU A 459 -11.63 -27.65 -15.68
C GLU A 459 -13.15 -27.58 -15.70
N CYS A 460 -13.76 -26.66 -14.93
CA CYS A 460 -15.20 -26.44 -14.95
C CYS A 460 -15.72 -26.07 -16.35
N LEU A 461 -15.00 -25.22 -17.09
CA LEU A 461 -15.33 -24.86 -18.48
C LEU A 461 -15.34 -26.08 -19.41
N ARG A 462 -14.40 -27.02 -19.25
CA ARG A 462 -14.31 -28.24 -20.07
C ARG A 462 -15.33 -29.30 -19.65
N GLY A 463 -15.58 -29.47 -18.35
CA GLY A 463 -16.51 -30.45 -17.80
C GLY A 463 -17.98 -30.01 -17.86
N GLY A 464 -18.25 -28.72 -18.07
CA GLY A 464 -19.61 -28.17 -18.05
C GLY A 464 -20.22 -28.05 -16.64
N GLU A 465 -19.39 -28.17 -15.61
CA GLU A 465 -19.71 -28.04 -14.19
C GLU A 465 -19.41 -26.62 -13.67
N HIS A 466 -19.78 -26.33 -12.44
CA HIS A 466 -19.53 -25.05 -11.77
C HIS A 466 -18.61 -25.25 -10.57
N GLY A 467 -17.73 -24.29 -10.35
CA GLY A 467 -16.94 -24.14 -9.13
C GLY A 467 -17.42 -22.94 -8.32
N VAL A 468 -16.97 -22.83 -7.08
CA VAL A 468 -17.29 -21.69 -6.21
C VAL A 468 -16.01 -21.20 -5.54
N LEU A 469 -15.79 -19.89 -5.57
CA LEU A 469 -14.76 -19.23 -4.80
C LEU A 469 -15.38 -18.64 -3.54
N LEU A 470 -14.81 -18.95 -2.38
CA LEU A 470 -15.14 -18.33 -1.11
C LEU A 470 -14.02 -17.37 -0.73
N PHE A 471 -14.37 -16.13 -0.41
CA PHE A 471 -13.48 -15.11 0.13
C PHE A 471 -13.85 -14.89 1.60
N LEU A 472 -12.88 -14.99 2.49
CA LEU A 472 -13.09 -14.95 3.93
C LEU A 472 -12.23 -13.87 4.56
N ASP A 473 -12.80 -13.19 5.54
CA ASP A 473 -12.11 -12.20 6.36
C ASP A 473 -12.47 -12.43 7.84
N LEU A 474 -11.48 -12.36 8.73
CA LEU A 474 -11.68 -12.59 10.16
C LEU A 474 -12.22 -11.33 10.85
N ASP A 475 -13.39 -11.47 11.46
CA ASP A 475 -14.06 -10.35 12.08
C ASP A 475 -13.28 -9.81 13.29
N ASN A 476 -13.05 -8.50 13.33
CA ASN A 476 -12.37 -7.80 14.42
C ASN A 476 -10.91 -8.24 14.67
N PHE A 477 -10.24 -8.84 13.68
CA PHE A 477 -8.84 -9.26 13.81
C PHE A 477 -7.90 -8.12 14.17
N LYS A 478 -8.11 -6.93 13.60
CA LYS A 478 -7.34 -5.73 13.95
C LYS A 478 -7.47 -5.37 15.44
N THR A 479 -8.69 -5.36 15.97
CA THR A 479 -8.94 -5.08 17.39
C THR A 479 -8.23 -6.10 18.28
N LEU A 480 -8.21 -7.37 17.88
CA LEU A 480 -7.47 -8.40 18.59
C LEU A 480 -5.96 -8.13 18.57
N ASN A 481 -5.38 -7.75 17.43
CA ASN A 481 -3.96 -7.39 17.36
C ASN A 481 -3.62 -6.16 18.22
N ASP A 482 -4.48 -5.14 18.19
CA ASP A 482 -4.28 -3.90 18.95
C ASP A 482 -4.39 -4.13 20.46
N THR A 483 -5.19 -5.13 20.88
CA THR A 483 -5.44 -5.43 22.31
C THR A 483 -4.48 -6.48 22.87
N GLU A 484 -4.23 -7.57 22.13
CA GLU A 484 -3.49 -8.76 22.60
C GLU A 484 -2.11 -8.93 21.95
N GLY A 485 -1.79 -8.09 20.96
CA GLY A 485 -0.51 -8.09 20.26
C GLY A 485 -0.43 -9.06 19.07
N HIS A 486 0.45 -8.74 18.12
CA HIS A 486 0.60 -9.46 16.85
C HIS A 486 0.93 -10.95 17.00
N TYR A 487 1.64 -11.37 18.05
CA TYR A 487 1.96 -12.79 18.29
C TYR A 487 0.70 -13.66 18.50
N ILE A 488 -0.33 -13.11 19.19
CA ILE A 488 -1.60 -13.82 19.37
C ILE A 488 -2.38 -13.85 18.05
N GLY A 489 -2.32 -12.76 17.27
CA GLY A 489 -2.87 -12.72 15.92
C GLY A 489 -2.25 -13.76 15.00
N ASP A 490 -0.92 -13.91 15.02
CA ASP A 490 -0.21 -14.89 14.20
C ASP A 490 -0.61 -16.33 14.56
N ALA A 491 -0.71 -16.64 15.86
CA ALA A 491 -1.20 -17.94 16.32
C ALA A 491 -2.66 -18.18 15.90
N LEU A 492 -3.51 -17.16 15.97
CA LEU A 492 -4.89 -17.26 15.49
C LEU A 492 -4.93 -17.61 13.99
N LEU A 493 -4.14 -16.93 13.17
CA LEU A 493 -4.07 -17.16 11.72
C LEU A 493 -3.63 -18.59 11.38
N GLN A 494 -2.67 -19.14 12.14
CA GLN A 494 -2.26 -20.54 12.00
C GLN A 494 -3.38 -21.51 12.32
N HIS A 495 -4.09 -21.31 13.45
CA HIS A 495 -5.23 -22.14 13.81
C HIS A 495 -6.41 -22.02 12.82
N VAL A 496 -6.62 -20.83 12.25
CA VAL A 496 -7.62 -20.62 11.19
C VAL A 496 -7.23 -21.40 9.94
N ALA A 497 -5.97 -21.34 9.52
CA ALA A 497 -5.47 -22.09 8.37
C ALA A 497 -5.68 -23.61 8.56
N ASP A 498 -5.40 -24.15 9.75
CA ASP A 498 -5.64 -25.56 10.06
C ASP A 498 -7.14 -25.92 9.98
N ARG A 499 -8.01 -25.07 10.56
CA ARG A 499 -9.47 -25.29 10.53
C ARG A 499 -10.03 -25.22 9.12
N LEU A 500 -9.55 -24.29 8.29
CA LEU A 500 -9.95 -24.18 6.89
C LEU A 500 -9.52 -25.39 6.08
N SER A 501 -8.26 -25.79 6.21
CA SER A 501 -7.71 -26.96 5.52
C SER A 501 -8.46 -28.24 5.90
N GLY A 502 -8.78 -28.43 7.18
CA GLY A 502 -9.61 -29.54 7.66
C GLY A 502 -11.11 -29.43 7.34
N SER A 503 -11.54 -28.42 6.57
CA SER A 503 -12.94 -28.20 6.19
C SER A 503 -13.22 -28.38 4.71
N VAL A 504 -12.19 -28.66 3.91
CA VAL A 504 -12.28 -28.84 2.46
C VAL A 504 -11.73 -30.20 2.04
N ARG A 505 -11.92 -30.58 0.76
CA ARG A 505 -11.37 -31.82 0.19
C ARG A 505 -9.93 -31.61 -0.30
N ASP A 506 -9.21 -32.69 -0.55
CA ASP A 506 -7.83 -32.63 -1.07
C ASP A 506 -7.73 -31.95 -2.45
N ASP A 507 -8.80 -32.01 -3.25
CA ASP A 507 -8.88 -31.36 -4.57
C ASP A 507 -9.23 -29.85 -4.46
N ASP A 508 -9.70 -29.40 -3.31
CA ASP A 508 -10.02 -27.98 -3.07
C ASP A 508 -8.76 -27.23 -2.65
N THR A 509 -8.71 -25.92 -2.94
CA THR A 509 -7.55 -25.09 -2.58
C THR A 509 -7.92 -24.12 -1.48
N VAL A 510 -7.17 -24.12 -0.37
CA VAL A 510 -7.19 -23.05 0.64
C VAL A 510 -5.95 -22.19 0.45
N ALA A 511 -6.11 -20.87 0.47
CA ALA A 511 -5.02 -19.92 0.30
C ALA A 511 -5.15 -18.75 1.27
N ARG A 512 -4.03 -18.08 1.53
CA ARG A 512 -4.01 -16.81 2.28
C ARG A 512 -3.49 -15.70 1.38
N LEU A 513 -4.26 -14.61 1.27
CA LEU A 513 -3.91 -13.48 0.42
C LEU A 513 -2.99 -12.48 1.13
N GLY A 514 -3.13 -12.36 2.45
CA GLY A 514 -2.40 -11.45 3.31
C GLY A 514 -3.30 -10.99 4.47
N GLY A 515 -2.71 -10.48 5.55
CA GLY A 515 -3.48 -10.04 6.72
C GLY A 515 -4.37 -11.17 7.28
N ASP A 516 -5.65 -10.88 7.42
CA ASP A 516 -6.75 -11.75 7.86
C ASP A 516 -7.57 -12.36 6.71
N GLU A 517 -7.13 -12.21 5.46
CA GLU A 517 -7.87 -12.65 4.28
C GLU A 517 -7.48 -14.05 3.82
N PHE A 518 -8.47 -14.93 3.74
CA PHE A 518 -8.34 -16.30 3.24
C PHE A 518 -9.25 -16.52 2.04
N VAL A 519 -8.83 -17.40 1.12
CA VAL A 519 -9.63 -17.78 -0.05
C VAL A 519 -9.71 -19.29 -0.14
N VAL A 520 -10.91 -19.80 -0.44
CA VAL A 520 -11.14 -21.21 -0.72
C VAL A 520 -11.69 -21.37 -2.13
N VAL A 521 -11.04 -22.18 -2.94
CA VAL A 521 -11.52 -22.55 -4.28
C VAL A 521 -12.09 -23.95 -4.21
N LEU A 522 -13.40 -24.06 -4.44
CA LEU A 522 -14.15 -25.31 -4.45
C LEU A 522 -14.41 -25.74 -5.89
N GLY A 523 -13.79 -26.85 -6.30
CA GLY A 523 -13.99 -27.47 -7.60
C GLY A 523 -15.22 -28.37 -7.64
N ASN A 524 -15.79 -28.60 -8.82
CA ASN A 524 -16.87 -29.56 -9.05
C ASN A 524 -18.03 -29.48 -8.01
N MET A 525 -18.68 -28.33 -7.94
CA MET A 525 -19.78 -28.07 -7.02
C MET A 525 -21.15 -28.44 -7.60
N GLY A 526 -21.20 -28.81 -8.90
CA GLY A 526 -22.38 -29.40 -9.54
C GLY A 526 -22.57 -28.96 -10.99
N ALA A 527 -23.43 -29.70 -11.69
CA ALA A 527 -23.74 -29.45 -13.10
C ALA A 527 -24.57 -28.18 -13.35
N THR A 528 -25.31 -27.70 -12.35
CA THR A 528 -26.13 -26.48 -12.43
C THR A 528 -25.69 -25.46 -11.39
N GLN A 529 -25.90 -24.18 -11.69
CA GLN A 529 -25.60 -23.08 -10.77
C GLN A 529 -26.34 -23.24 -9.44
N ASP A 530 -27.61 -23.67 -9.45
CA ASP A 530 -28.38 -23.91 -8.23
C ASP A 530 -27.81 -25.06 -7.38
N ALA A 531 -27.31 -26.12 -8.02
CA ALA A 531 -26.67 -27.22 -7.31
C ALA A 531 -25.36 -26.76 -6.67
N ALA A 532 -24.55 -25.99 -7.41
CA ALA A 532 -23.33 -25.40 -6.90
C ALA A 532 -23.58 -24.44 -5.74
N ARG A 533 -24.61 -23.59 -5.85
CA ARG A 533 -25.03 -22.67 -4.79
C ARG A 533 -25.38 -23.42 -3.51
N ARG A 534 -26.29 -24.41 -3.56
CA ARG A 534 -26.67 -25.21 -2.38
C ARG A 534 -25.50 -25.96 -1.77
N ASN A 535 -24.63 -26.54 -2.61
CA ASN A 535 -23.46 -27.27 -2.12
C ASN A 535 -22.44 -26.35 -1.45
N ALA A 536 -22.19 -25.18 -2.02
CA ALA A 536 -21.27 -24.20 -1.46
C ALA A 536 -21.83 -23.55 -0.20
N GLU A 537 -23.13 -23.28 -0.12
CA GLU A 537 -23.79 -22.80 1.10
C GLU A 537 -23.63 -23.80 2.25
N ARG A 538 -23.79 -25.10 1.97
CA ARG A 538 -23.58 -26.16 2.95
C ARG A 538 -22.12 -26.20 3.45
N VAL A 539 -21.15 -26.07 2.54
CA VAL A 539 -19.71 -26.07 2.89
C VAL A 539 -19.35 -24.79 3.66
N GLY A 540 -19.76 -23.62 3.16
CA GLY A 540 -19.51 -22.31 3.77
C GLY A 540 -20.12 -22.18 5.16
N THR A 541 -21.36 -22.65 5.36
CA THR A 541 -22.01 -22.65 6.68
C THR A 541 -21.29 -23.57 7.66
N ALA A 542 -20.88 -24.76 7.22
CA ALA A 542 -20.12 -25.69 8.06
C ALA A 542 -18.73 -25.14 8.43
N MET A 543 -18.08 -24.46 7.48
CA MET A 543 -16.80 -23.79 7.66
C MET A 543 -16.92 -22.64 8.66
N LEU A 544 -17.92 -21.77 8.50
CA LEU A 544 -18.23 -20.68 9.41
C LEU A 544 -18.46 -21.19 10.85
N ALA A 545 -19.26 -22.25 11.01
CA ALA A 545 -19.51 -22.86 12.32
C ALA A 545 -18.23 -23.40 13.00
N LYS A 546 -17.28 -23.93 12.22
CA LYS A 546 -15.97 -24.35 12.74
C LYS A 546 -15.09 -23.16 13.09
N LEU A 547 -15.09 -22.11 12.28
CA LEU A 547 -14.30 -20.90 12.52
C LEU A 547 -14.78 -20.14 13.77
N SER A 548 -16.08 -20.16 14.05
CA SER A 548 -16.67 -19.52 15.24
C SER A 548 -16.43 -20.27 16.56
N GLN A 549 -15.78 -21.44 16.54
CA GLN A 549 -15.42 -22.14 17.78
C GLN A 549 -14.31 -21.38 18.53
N PRO A 550 -14.27 -21.43 19.88
CA PRO A 550 -13.22 -20.75 20.64
C PRO A 550 -11.82 -21.23 20.26
N TYR A 551 -10.85 -20.32 20.23
CA TYR A 551 -9.43 -20.60 20.00
C TYR A 551 -8.70 -20.58 21.33
N THR A 552 -7.90 -21.63 21.60
CA THR A 552 -7.05 -21.65 22.79
C THR A 552 -5.67 -21.15 22.42
N LEU A 553 -5.40 -19.87 22.66
CA LEU A 553 -4.15 -19.20 22.29
C LEU A 553 -3.40 -18.82 23.57
N SER A 554 -2.19 -19.34 23.74
CA SER A 554 -1.34 -19.08 24.93
C SER A 554 -2.05 -19.30 26.28
N GLY A 555 -2.95 -20.28 26.35
CA GLY A 555 -3.72 -20.62 27.56
C GLY A 555 -4.97 -19.78 27.81
N ARG A 556 -5.36 -18.88 26.90
CA ARG A 556 -6.60 -18.08 26.95
C ARG A 556 -7.58 -18.53 25.87
N GLN A 557 -8.87 -18.32 26.11
CA GLN A 557 -9.90 -18.50 25.08
C GLN A 557 -10.18 -17.19 24.35
N VAL A 558 -10.04 -17.23 23.03
CA VAL A 558 -10.34 -16.14 22.12
C VAL A 558 -11.54 -16.53 21.26
N HIS A 559 -12.49 -15.60 21.11
CA HIS A 559 -13.63 -15.75 20.23
C HIS A 559 -13.46 -14.84 19.02
N THR A 560 -13.53 -15.41 17.82
CA THR A 560 -13.59 -14.67 16.56
C THR A 560 -14.59 -15.37 15.65
N SER A 561 -15.20 -14.61 14.74
CA SER A 561 -16.00 -15.12 13.62
C SER A 561 -15.31 -14.77 12.30
N ALA A 562 -15.92 -15.17 11.19
CA ALA A 562 -15.48 -14.79 9.85
C ALA A 562 -16.67 -14.32 9.01
N SER A 563 -16.43 -13.37 8.12
CA SER A 563 -17.37 -12.97 7.08
C SER A 563 -16.98 -13.64 5.76
N ILE A 564 -17.92 -14.38 5.15
CA ILE A 564 -17.66 -15.18 3.95
C ILE A 564 -18.48 -14.66 2.77
N GLY A 565 -17.79 -14.30 1.68
CA GLY A 565 -18.38 -13.99 0.38
C GLY A 565 -18.16 -15.11 -0.62
N ALA A 566 -19.14 -15.40 -1.48
CA ALA A 566 -19.07 -16.49 -2.44
C ALA A 566 -19.38 -16.05 -3.87
N ALA A 567 -18.55 -16.45 -4.84
CA ALA A 567 -18.80 -16.26 -6.27
C ALA A 567 -18.78 -17.59 -7.02
N ILE A 568 -19.79 -17.82 -7.86
CA ILE A 568 -19.91 -19.04 -8.68
C ILE A 568 -19.23 -18.81 -10.02
N PHE A 569 -18.38 -19.73 -10.45
CA PHE A 569 -17.69 -19.65 -11.74
C PHE A 569 -17.84 -20.94 -12.55
N GLY A 570 -17.52 -20.89 -13.85
CA GLY A 570 -17.60 -22.04 -14.74
C GLY A 570 -18.01 -21.61 -16.15
N ARG A 571 -19.30 -21.71 -16.49
CA ARG A 571 -19.81 -21.59 -17.86
C ARG A 571 -19.66 -20.21 -18.53
N ASN A 572 -19.60 -19.14 -17.76
CA ASN A 572 -19.64 -17.78 -18.30
C ASN A 572 -18.27 -17.24 -18.74
N GLY A 573 -17.19 -18.02 -18.60
CA GLY A 573 -15.86 -17.63 -19.07
C GLY A 573 -15.28 -16.40 -18.37
N GLU A 574 -15.70 -16.10 -17.15
CA GLU A 574 -15.26 -14.95 -16.38
C GLU A 574 -13.74 -14.98 -16.12
N SER A 575 -13.13 -13.79 -16.06
CA SER A 575 -11.73 -13.67 -15.71
C SER A 575 -11.50 -14.05 -14.24
N VAL A 576 -10.31 -14.55 -13.92
CA VAL A 576 -9.93 -14.93 -12.54
C VAL A 576 -10.08 -13.73 -11.60
N GLU A 577 -9.72 -12.55 -12.09
CA GLU A 577 -9.82 -11.28 -11.39
C GLU A 577 -11.27 -10.90 -11.07
N ASN A 578 -12.20 -11.12 -12.02
CA ASN A 578 -13.62 -10.83 -11.81
C ASN A 578 -14.23 -11.77 -10.77
N ILE A 579 -13.88 -13.06 -10.79
CA ILE A 579 -14.37 -14.04 -9.80
C ILE A 579 -13.93 -13.64 -8.39
N LEU A 580 -12.65 -13.27 -8.22
CA LEU A 580 -12.13 -12.76 -6.94
C LEU A 580 -12.86 -11.49 -6.51
N LYS A 581 -13.03 -10.52 -7.42
CA LYS A 581 -13.74 -9.26 -7.14
C LYS A 581 -15.18 -9.50 -6.71
N GLN A 582 -15.89 -10.41 -7.37
CA GLN A 582 -17.28 -10.75 -7.03
C GLN A 582 -17.38 -11.35 -5.63
N ALA A 583 -16.48 -12.27 -5.27
CA ALA A 583 -16.48 -12.88 -3.95
C ALA A 583 -16.08 -11.89 -2.84
N ASP A 584 -15.13 -10.99 -3.11
CA ASP A 584 -14.75 -9.90 -2.21
C ASP A 584 -15.94 -8.95 -1.94
N MET A 585 -16.66 -8.53 -2.98
CA MET A 585 -17.88 -7.73 -2.81
C MET A 585 -18.94 -8.45 -1.94
N ALA A 586 -19.14 -9.75 -2.15
CA ALA A 586 -20.06 -10.53 -1.33
C ALA A 586 -19.59 -10.66 0.12
N MET A 587 -18.27 -10.71 0.36
CA MET A 587 -17.69 -10.78 1.70
C MET A 587 -17.88 -9.45 2.44
N TYR A 588 -17.70 -8.34 1.73
CA TYR A 588 -18.01 -7.03 2.27
C TYR A 588 -19.49 -6.89 2.65
N GLU A 589 -20.41 -7.36 1.80
CA GLU A 589 -21.84 -7.40 2.14
C GLU A 589 -22.12 -8.29 3.36
N ALA A 590 -21.43 -9.42 3.51
CA ALA A 590 -21.51 -10.24 4.73
C ALA A 590 -21.06 -9.46 5.99
N LYS A 591 -20.03 -8.61 5.89
CA LYS A 591 -19.62 -7.73 7.00
C LYS A 591 -20.68 -6.70 7.36
N VAL A 592 -21.28 -6.07 6.35
CA VAL A 592 -22.33 -5.05 6.55
C VAL A 592 -23.61 -5.67 7.11
N ALA A 593 -23.94 -6.90 6.71
CA ALA A 593 -25.11 -7.65 7.17
C ALA A 593 -25.03 -8.18 8.61
N GLY A 594 -24.02 -7.75 9.39
CA GLY A 594 -23.89 -8.09 10.81
C GLY A 594 -22.67 -8.95 11.17
N ARG A 595 -21.79 -9.26 10.20
CA ARG A 595 -20.60 -10.13 10.35
C ARG A 595 -20.97 -11.57 10.73
N GLY A 596 -19.97 -12.46 10.76
CA GLY A 596 -20.19 -13.86 11.16
C GLY A 596 -21.21 -14.58 10.29
N THR A 597 -21.26 -14.26 8.99
CA THR A 597 -22.27 -14.76 8.06
C THR A 597 -21.66 -15.09 6.69
N PHE A 598 -22.49 -15.69 5.84
CA PHE A 598 -22.15 -16.13 4.49
C PHE A 598 -23.07 -15.46 3.47
N CYS A 599 -22.50 -14.89 2.40
CA CYS A 599 -23.26 -14.20 1.37
C CYS A 599 -22.78 -14.61 -0.04
N PHE A 600 -23.71 -14.79 -0.99
CA PHE A 600 -23.38 -14.97 -2.40
C PHE A 600 -23.35 -13.63 -3.11
N TYR A 601 -22.45 -13.51 -4.08
CA TYR A 601 -22.48 -12.40 -5.03
C TYR A 601 -23.79 -12.38 -5.80
N GLU A 602 -24.47 -11.24 -5.76
CA GLU A 602 -25.63 -10.91 -6.58
C GLU A 602 -25.31 -9.69 -7.45
N PRO A 603 -25.75 -9.62 -8.72
CA PRO A 603 -25.49 -8.46 -9.59
C PRO A 603 -25.96 -7.12 -9.01
N SER A 604 -26.95 -7.13 -8.12
CA SER A 604 -27.42 -5.94 -7.38
C SER A 604 -26.33 -5.32 -6.50
N MET A 605 -25.36 -6.11 -6.01
CA MET A 605 -24.25 -5.62 -5.18
C MET A 605 -23.32 -4.72 -5.99
N GLN A 606 -22.92 -5.15 -7.20
CA GLN A 606 -22.11 -4.31 -8.09
C GLN A 606 -22.89 -3.05 -8.51
N ALA A 607 -24.19 -3.18 -8.77
CA ALA A 607 -25.04 -2.03 -9.08
C ALA A 607 -25.12 -1.03 -7.92
N ALA A 608 -25.17 -1.50 -6.67
CA ALA A 608 -25.18 -0.66 -5.48
C ALA A 608 -23.85 0.08 -5.30
N VAL A 609 -22.71 -0.60 -5.49
CA VAL A 609 -21.37 0.02 -5.46
C VAL A 609 -21.26 1.10 -6.53
N ASP A 610 -21.68 0.80 -7.76
CA ASP A 610 -21.65 1.77 -8.87
C ASP A 610 -22.59 2.95 -8.61
N ALA A 611 -23.79 2.70 -8.08
CA ALA A 611 -24.75 3.74 -7.72
C ALA A 611 -24.22 4.65 -6.61
N ARG A 612 -23.54 4.09 -5.60
CA ARG A 612 -22.89 4.84 -4.52
C ARG A 612 -21.75 5.71 -5.04
N ALA A 613 -20.89 5.17 -5.90
CA ALA A 613 -19.80 5.94 -6.50
C ALA A 613 -20.31 7.06 -7.43
N ARG A 614 -21.44 6.85 -8.12
CA ARG A 614 -22.13 7.91 -8.87
C ARG A 614 -22.68 8.96 -7.90
N LEU A 615 -23.40 8.54 -6.86
CA LEU A 615 -23.99 9.46 -5.88
C LEU A 615 -22.93 10.33 -5.18
N GLU A 616 -21.75 9.79 -4.88
CA GLU A 616 -20.64 10.56 -4.30
C GLU A 616 -20.18 11.66 -5.25
N ARG A 617 -20.02 11.32 -6.54
CA ARG A 617 -19.62 12.28 -7.57
C ARG A 617 -20.68 13.36 -7.75
N ASP A 618 -21.94 12.94 -7.86
CA ASP A 618 -23.11 13.82 -7.98
C ASP A 618 -23.17 14.76 -6.77
N LEU A 619 -22.89 14.26 -5.55
CA LEU A 619 -22.88 15.04 -4.31
C LEU A 619 -21.78 16.10 -4.29
N ARG A 620 -20.56 15.77 -4.74
CA ARG A 620 -19.47 16.76 -4.87
C ARG A 620 -19.83 17.88 -5.83
N GLU A 621 -20.43 17.53 -6.97
CA GLU A 621 -20.86 18.50 -7.98
C GLU A 621 -22.04 19.35 -7.47
N ALA A 622 -22.99 18.74 -6.77
CA ALA A 622 -24.16 19.41 -6.20
C ALA A 622 -23.80 20.54 -5.22
N ILE A 623 -22.74 20.34 -4.41
CA ILE A 623 -22.25 21.36 -3.48
C ILE A 623 -21.72 22.58 -4.26
N GLN A 624 -21.03 22.35 -5.38
CA GLN A 624 -20.48 23.43 -6.22
C GLN A 624 -21.55 24.13 -7.06
N LEU A 625 -22.55 23.40 -7.53
CA LEU A 625 -23.63 23.91 -8.39
C LEU A 625 -24.84 24.43 -7.61
N ALA A 626 -24.75 24.56 -6.28
CA ALA A 626 -25.82 25.05 -5.42
C ALA A 626 -27.16 24.31 -5.61
N GLN A 627 -27.12 22.98 -5.69
CA GLN A 627 -28.30 22.12 -5.88
C GLN A 627 -29.03 21.79 -4.56
N PHE A 628 -28.62 22.40 -3.45
CA PHE A 628 -29.22 22.21 -2.13
C PHE A 628 -30.18 23.34 -1.79
N THR A 629 -31.20 23.01 -1.01
CA THR A 629 -32.14 23.98 -0.44
C THR A 629 -32.56 23.54 0.97
N LEU A 630 -32.96 24.50 1.80
CA LEU A 630 -33.48 24.24 3.13
C LEU A 630 -35.01 24.29 3.10
N TYR A 631 -35.63 23.26 3.67
CA TYR A 631 -37.04 23.24 3.96
C TYR A 631 -37.23 23.45 5.46
N TYR A 632 -38.30 24.11 5.86
CA TYR A 632 -38.58 24.45 7.24
C TYR A 632 -39.81 23.69 7.71
N GLN A 633 -39.69 22.99 8.84
CA GLN A 633 -40.82 22.34 9.50
C GLN A 633 -41.19 23.13 10.76
N PRO A 634 -42.47 23.49 10.98
CA PRO A 634 -42.87 24.28 12.14
C PRO A 634 -42.72 23.49 13.44
N GLN A 635 -42.23 24.17 14.47
CA GLN A 635 -42.26 23.76 15.87
C GLN A 635 -43.31 24.63 16.58
N VAL A 636 -44.21 24.01 17.34
CA VAL A 636 -45.35 24.69 17.97
C VAL A 636 -45.38 24.52 19.48
N ASP A 637 -46.00 25.47 20.18
CA ASP A 637 -46.33 25.37 21.60
C ASP A 637 -47.60 24.52 21.86
N GLY A 638 -47.99 24.42 23.13
CA GLY A 638 -49.16 23.67 23.58
C GLY A 638 -50.48 24.21 23.01
N GLU A 639 -50.53 25.48 22.65
CA GLU A 639 -51.68 26.11 22.00
C GLU A 639 -51.66 25.99 20.46
N GLY A 640 -50.60 25.40 19.89
CA GLY A 640 -50.42 25.24 18.45
C GLY A 640 -49.87 26.48 17.74
N ARG A 641 -49.34 27.47 18.47
CA ARG A 641 -48.65 28.63 17.89
C ARG A 641 -47.24 28.26 17.50
N VAL A 642 -46.80 28.70 16.33
CA VAL A 642 -45.45 28.44 15.84
C VAL A 642 -44.46 29.25 16.66
N THR A 643 -43.51 28.56 17.29
CA THR A 643 -42.44 29.14 18.12
C THR A 643 -41.08 29.09 17.44
N GLY A 644 -40.93 28.19 16.46
CA GLY A 644 -39.72 28.06 15.68
C GLY A 644 -39.89 27.15 14.47
N ALA A 645 -38.78 26.82 13.84
CA ALA A 645 -38.74 25.84 12.77
C ALA A 645 -37.46 25.00 12.85
N GLU A 646 -37.52 23.79 12.29
CA GLU A 646 -36.32 22.99 12.01
C GLU A 646 -35.94 23.12 10.54
N ALA A 647 -34.67 23.45 10.28
CA ALA A 647 -34.07 23.50 8.95
C ALA A 647 -33.66 22.08 8.50
N LEU A 648 -34.31 21.63 7.44
CA LEU A 648 -34.17 20.29 6.89
C LEU A 648 -33.60 20.38 5.48
N LEU A 649 -32.37 19.88 5.31
CA LEU A 649 -31.67 19.88 4.03
C LEU A 649 -32.42 19.05 2.98
N ARG A 650 -32.51 19.57 1.76
CA ARG A 650 -33.03 18.88 0.58
C ARG A 650 -32.06 19.02 -0.57
N TRP A 651 -31.86 17.94 -1.32
CA TRP A 651 -31.08 17.94 -2.54
C TRP A 651 -32.00 17.87 -3.76
N LEU A 652 -31.97 18.92 -4.58
CA LEU A 652 -32.69 19.00 -5.84
C LEU A 652 -31.75 18.56 -6.98
N HIS A 653 -31.68 17.25 -7.20
CA HIS A 653 -30.86 16.69 -8.28
C HIS A 653 -31.53 16.92 -9.65
N PRO A 654 -30.81 17.41 -10.69
CA PRO A 654 -31.40 17.72 -11.99
C PRO A 654 -32.13 16.53 -12.66
N GLU A 655 -31.56 15.33 -12.55
CA GLU A 655 -32.13 14.12 -13.17
C GLU A 655 -33.01 13.28 -12.24
N ARG A 656 -32.75 13.28 -10.92
CA ARG A 656 -33.42 12.40 -9.95
C ARG A 656 -34.55 13.11 -9.19
N GLY A 657 -34.68 14.42 -9.35
CA GLY A 657 -35.59 15.23 -8.53
C GLY A 657 -35.07 15.36 -7.10
N MET A 658 -35.99 15.30 -6.12
CA MET A 658 -35.62 15.46 -4.71
C MET A 658 -35.02 14.17 -4.15
N VAL A 659 -33.73 14.17 -3.85
CA VAL A 659 -33.03 13.03 -3.23
C VAL A 659 -33.20 13.08 -1.71
N SER A 660 -33.53 11.95 -1.11
CA SER A 660 -33.76 11.84 0.34
C SER A 660 -32.47 12.08 1.13
N PRO A 661 -32.49 12.86 2.23
CA PRO A 661 -31.35 13.00 3.15
C PRO A 661 -30.79 11.66 3.64
N ALA A 662 -31.64 10.65 3.85
CA ALA A 662 -31.22 9.32 4.26
C ALA A 662 -30.29 8.62 3.24
N GLU A 663 -30.37 9.00 1.95
CA GLU A 663 -29.53 8.42 0.90
C GLU A 663 -28.14 9.06 0.81
N PHE A 664 -28.03 10.37 1.09
CA PHE A 664 -26.79 11.10 0.83
C PHE A 664 -26.07 11.62 2.09
N ILE A 665 -26.74 11.80 3.24
CA ILE A 665 -26.09 12.30 4.46
C ILE A 665 -25.05 11.31 4.97
N GLY A 666 -25.38 10.02 5.08
CA GLY A 666 -24.42 9.00 5.50
C GLY A 666 -23.21 8.91 4.55
N LEU A 667 -23.44 9.04 3.24
CA LEU A 667 -22.37 9.11 2.25
C LEU A 667 -21.52 10.38 2.42
N ALA A 668 -22.15 11.53 2.66
CA ALA A 668 -21.46 12.80 2.89
C ALA A 668 -20.58 12.73 4.14
N GLU A 669 -21.07 12.09 5.21
CA GLU A 669 -20.31 11.86 6.42
C GLU A 669 -19.09 11.03 6.10
N GLU A 670 -19.26 9.81 5.56
CA GLU A 670 -18.18 8.88 5.25
C GLU A 670 -17.07 9.47 4.37
N THR A 671 -17.46 10.32 3.41
CA THR A 671 -16.56 10.95 2.43
C THR A 671 -16.04 12.34 2.87
N ASN A 672 -16.39 12.79 4.08
CA ASN A 672 -16.09 14.13 4.62
C ASN A 672 -16.68 15.31 3.82
N LEU A 673 -17.63 15.05 2.92
CA LEU A 673 -18.40 16.08 2.23
C LEU A 673 -19.45 16.72 3.15
N ILE A 674 -19.71 16.13 4.33
CA ILE A 674 -20.63 16.69 5.32
C ILE A 674 -20.15 18.02 5.89
N ALA A 675 -18.84 18.25 5.99
CA ALA A 675 -18.28 19.50 6.51
C ALA A 675 -18.60 20.70 5.60
N PRO A 676 -18.24 20.71 4.29
CA PRO A 676 -18.60 21.81 3.41
C PRO A 676 -20.11 21.95 3.22
N LEU A 677 -20.86 20.84 3.21
CA LEU A 677 -22.31 20.87 3.15
C LEU A 677 -22.92 21.52 4.40
N GLY A 678 -22.45 21.14 5.59
CA GLY A 678 -22.89 21.68 6.86
C GLY A 678 -22.56 23.16 7.03
N GLN A 679 -21.41 23.61 6.53
CA GLN A 679 -21.10 25.04 6.46
C GLN A 679 -22.13 25.80 5.61
N TRP A 680 -22.45 25.28 4.41
CA TRP A 680 -23.47 25.89 3.56
C TRP A 680 -24.86 25.93 4.22
N VAL A 681 -25.22 24.87 4.96
CA VAL A 681 -26.46 24.81 5.74
C VAL A 681 -26.49 25.91 6.81
N LEU A 682 -25.43 26.03 7.61
CA LEU A 682 -25.33 27.04 8.66
C LEU A 682 -25.42 28.47 8.11
N GLU A 683 -24.67 28.76 7.04
CA GLU A 683 -24.71 30.07 6.40
C GLU A 683 -26.11 30.39 5.84
N THR A 684 -26.79 29.40 5.26
CA THR A 684 -28.15 29.59 4.71
C THR A 684 -29.18 29.78 5.81
N ALA A 685 -29.10 29.00 6.89
CA ALA A 685 -29.95 29.14 8.06
C ALA A 685 -29.78 30.51 8.74
N CYS A 686 -28.53 30.96 8.91
CA CYS A 686 -28.25 32.28 9.49
C CYS A 686 -28.76 33.42 8.58
N ARG A 687 -28.67 33.30 7.25
CA ARG A 687 -29.30 34.26 6.33
C ARG A 687 -30.82 34.26 6.45
N GLN A 688 -31.45 33.10 6.61
CA GLN A 688 -32.90 33.01 6.79
C GLN A 688 -33.35 33.67 8.09
N LEU A 689 -32.63 33.45 9.21
CA LEU A 689 -32.91 34.10 10.49
C LEU A 689 -32.83 35.63 10.38
N ALA A 690 -31.78 36.15 9.73
CA ALA A 690 -31.64 37.58 9.50
C ALA A 690 -32.81 38.16 8.67
N SER A 691 -33.26 37.45 7.64
CA SER A 691 -34.45 37.81 6.85
C SER A 691 -35.73 37.79 7.69
N TRP A 692 -35.91 36.77 8.53
CA TRP A 692 -37.09 36.65 9.39
C TRP A 692 -37.18 37.73 10.46
N ALA A 693 -36.06 38.31 10.88
CA ALA A 693 -36.04 39.43 11.82
C ALA A 693 -36.73 40.70 11.27
N GLU A 694 -36.85 40.85 9.94
CA GLU A 694 -37.47 42.03 9.32
C GLU A 694 -39.01 42.05 9.42
N ALA A 695 -39.65 40.89 9.59
CA ALA A 695 -41.10 40.77 9.63
C ALA A 695 -41.61 40.39 11.03
N SER A 696 -42.57 41.15 11.56
CA SER A 696 -43.09 40.96 12.93
C SER A 696 -43.67 39.56 13.19
N ALA A 697 -44.16 38.88 12.15
CA ALA A 697 -44.72 37.53 12.25
C ALA A 697 -43.66 36.43 12.41
N THR A 698 -42.41 36.71 12.04
CA THR A 698 -41.29 35.74 12.04
C THR A 698 -40.13 36.17 12.94
N ALA A 699 -40.07 37.43 13.35
CA ALA A 699 -38.96 38.02 14.09
C ALA A 699 -38.72 37.41 15.47
N GLY A 700 -39.65 36.62 16.01
CA GLY A 700 -39.50 35.91 17.28
C GLY A 700 -39.23 34.39 17.14
N LEU A 701 -39.09 33.88 15.92
CA LEU A 701 -38.95 32.44 15.68
C LEU A 701 -37.50 31.98 15.89
N SER A 702 -37.32 30.86 16.58
CA SER A 702 -36.03 30.16 16.59
C SER A 702 -35.89 29.23 15.38
N LEU A 703 -34.67 29.03 14.90
CA LEU A 703 -34.35 28.08 13.84
C LEU A 703 -33.37 27.02 14.36
N SER A 704 -33.83 25.77 14.35
CA SER A 704 -33.05 24.58 14.66
C SER A 704 -32.27 24.09 13.43
N VAL A 705 -30.99 23.77 13.59
CA VAL A 705 -30.12 23.23 12.54
C VAL A 705 -29.41 21.97 13.04
N ASN A 706 -29.60 20.87 12.31
CA ASN A 706 -28.92 19.60 12.57
C ASN A 706 -27.42 19.69 12.27
N VAL A 707 -26.59 19.20 13.19
CA VAL A 707 -25.13 19.15 13.06
C VAL A 707 -24.64 17.71 13.19
N SER A 708 -23.96 17.21 12.16
CA SER A 708 -23.36 15.86 12.19
C SER A 708 -22.22 15.75 13.21
N ALA A 709 -21.98 14.53 13.71
CA ALA A 709 -20.86 14.24 14.60
C ALA A 709 -19.51 14.70 14.01
N ARG A 710 -19.24 14.36 12.75
CA ARG A 710 -17.98 14.72 12.05
C ARG A 710 -17.80 16.23 11.91
N GLN A 711 -18.88 16.96 11.65
CA GLN A 711 -18.83 18.43 11.56
C GLN A 711 -18.58 19.03 12.94
N PHE A 712 -19.28 18.56 13.98
CA PHE A 712 -19.11 19.07 15.34
C PHE A 712 -17.71 18.76 15.90
N GLU A 713 -17.11 17.63 15.55
CA GLU A 713 -15.73 17.25 15.91
C GLU A 713 -14.69 18.16 15.25
N HIS A 714 -15.01 18.79 14.10
CA HIS A 714 -14.07 19.65 13.38
C HIS A 714 -13.50 20.76 14.28
N PRO A 715 -12.18 20.97 14.32
CA PRO A 715 -11.57 21.99 15.19
C PRO A 715 -12.05 23.42 14.88
N GLY A 716 -12.33 23.73 13.62
CA GLY A 716 -12.78 25.04 13.16
C GLY A 716 -14.29 25.29 13.31
N PHE A 717 -15.07 24.33 13.81
CA PHE A 717 -16.53 24.42 13.83
C PHE A 717 -17.07 25.67 14.54
N VAL A 718 -16.47 26.02 15.69
CA VAL A 718 -16.89 27.21 16.45
C VAL A 718 -16.68 28.48 15.63
N ASP A 719 -15.52 28.59 14.96
CA ASP A 719 -15.19 29.75 14.11
C ASP A 719 -16.11 29.83 12.90
N GLU A 720 -16.50 28.69 12.31
CA GLU A 720 -17.45 28.62 11.21
C GLU A 720 -18.84 29.17 11.61
N VAL A 721 -19.35 28.78 12.79
CA VAL A 721 -20.62 29.30 13.32
C VAL A 721 -20.53 30.80 13.60
N CYS A 722 -19.42 31.26 14.21
CA CYS A 722 -19.19 32.69 14.47
C CYS A 722 -19.23 33.48 13.16
N GLN A 723 -18.51 33.03 12.14
CA GLN A 723 -18.47 33.70 10.83
C GLN A 723 -19.83 33.71 10.15
N ALA A 724 -20.62 32.64 10.25
CA ALA A 724 -21.96 32.59 9.66
C ALA A 724 -22.90 33.64 10.30
N LEU A 725 -22.88 33.75 11.63
CA LEU A 725 -23.66 34.74 12.38
C LEU A 725 -23.20 36.17 12.08
N GLU A 726 -21.88 36.42 12.10
CA GLU A 726 -21.30 37.74 11.80
C GLU A 726 -21.64 38.22 10.39
N ARG A 727 -21.57 37.33 9.39
CA ARG A 727 -21.85 37.68 7.99
C ARG A 727 -23.33 37.93 7.71
N SER A 728 -24.23 37.19 8.36
CA SER A 728 -25.67 37.36 8.14
C SER A 728 -26.28 38.45 9.02
N GLY A 729 -25.69 38.75 10.17
CA GLY A 729 -26.28 39.61 11.19
C GLY A 729 -27.45 38.96 11.94
N ALA A 730 -27.57 37.64 11.89
CA ALA A 730 -28.61 36.92 12.64
C ALA A 730 -28.40 37.06 14.15
N ASP A 731 -29.50 37.14 14.89
CA ASP A 731 -29.48 37.06 16.35
C ASP A 731 -29.07 35.64 16.77
N PRO A 732 -27.91 35.45 17.44
CA PRO A 732 -27.48 34.13 17.88
C PRO A 732 -28.50 33.47 18.82
N GLY A 733 -29.28 34.25 19.56
CA GLY A 733 -30.34 33.76 20.45
C GLY A 733 -31.48 33.03 19.75
N GLN A 734 -31.59 33.18 18.43
CA GLN A 734 -32.58 32.49 17.60
C GLN A 734 -32.02 31.25 16.90
N LEU A 735 -30.70 31.05 16.90
CA LEU A 735 -30.09 29.86 16.33
C LEU A 735 -30.00 28.76 17.39
N LYS A 736 -30.52 27.57 17.06
CA LYS A 736 -30.37 26.37 17.88
C LYS A 736 -29.66 25.28 17.09
N LEU A 737 -28.60 24.72 17.65
CA LEU A 737 -27.86 23.61 17.04
C LEU A 737 -28.35 22.29 17.65
N GLU A 738 -28.74 21.35 16.79
CA GLU A 738 -29.22 20.03 17.18
C GLU A 738 -28.10 19.00 17.01
N LEU A 739 -27.81 18.29 18.10
CA LEU A 739 -26.74 17.29 18.17
C LEU A 739 -27.34 15.98 18.67
N THR A 740 -26.98 14.87 18.02
CA THR A 740 -27.39 13.55 18.51
C THR A 740 -26.58 13.15 19.74
N GLU A 741 -27.18 12.32 20.59
CA GLU A 741 -26.53 11.77 21.79
C GLU A 741 -25.16 11.12 21.49
N SER A 742 -25.11 10.32 20.42
CA SER A 742 -23.89 9.61 19.98
C SER A 742 -22.76 10.57 19.57
N SER A 743 -23.11 11.76 19.06
CA SER A 743 -22.13 12.77 18.64
C SER A 743 -21.38 13.37 19.81
N ILE A 744 -22.06 13.54 20.95
CA ILE A 744 -21.48 14.15 22.15
C ILE A 744 -20.64 13.15 22.94
N LEU A 745 -21.06 11.88 22.96
CA LEU A 745 -20.47 10.84 23.80
C LEU A 745 -19.03 10.44 23.43
N ARG A 746 -18.57 10.74 22.22
CA ARG A 746 -17.20 10.41 21.77
C ARG A 746 -16.13 11.22 22.50
N ASP A 747 -16.37 12.51 22.70
CA ASP A 747 -15.46 13.41 23.44
C ASP A 747 -16.27 14.49 24.17
N VAL A 748 -16.74 14.12 25.37
CA VAL A 748 -17.65 14.95 26.18
C VAL A 748 -16.98 16.26 26.63
N ASP A 749 -15.70 16.26 26.97
CA ASP A 749 -15.02 17.45 27.48
C ASP A 749 -14.74 18.46 26.35
N ALA A 750 -14.37 17.98 25.16
CA ALA A 750 -14.28 18.84 23.97
C ALA A 750 -15.65 19.40 23.58
N ALA A 751 -16.71 18.58 23.63
CA ALA A 751 -18.07 19.02 23.34
C ALA A 751 -18.53 20.14 24.28
N ILE A 752 -18.35 19.96 25.60
CA ILE A 752 -18.67 20.99 26.62
C ILE A 752 -17.94 22.30 26.31
N THR A 753 -16.66 22.22 25.95
CA THR A 753 -15.84 23.40 25.65
C THR A 753 -16.37 24.17 24.44
N LYS A 754 -16.68 23.47 23.34
CA LYS A 754 -17.25 24.09 22.12
C LYS A 754 -18.63 24.70 22.38
N MET A 755 -19.50 23.96 23.06
CA MET A 755 -20.86 24.44 23.36
C MET A 755 -20.84 25.65 24.30
N ALA A 756 -19.98 25.65 25.32
CA ALA A 756 -19.83 26.80 26.22
C ALA A 756 -19.42 28.06 25.44
N ARG A 757 -18.48 27.94 24.50
CA ARG A 757 -18.01 29.05 23.68
C ARG A 757 -19.10 29.62 22.77
N LEU A 758 -19.91 28.76 22.15
CA LEU A 758 -21.03 29.21 21.30
C LEU A 758 -22.18 29.79 22.13
N ARG A 759 -22.40 29.28 23.35
CA ARG A 759 -23.39 29.83 24.27
C ARG A 759 -23.03 31.22 24.78
N GLU A 760 -21.75 31.55 24.93
CA GLU A 760 -21.30 32.92 25.21
C GLU A 760 -21.80 33.93 24.16
N LEU A 761 -22.05 33.48 22.93
CA LEU A 761 -22.61 34.30 21.85
C LEU A 761 -24.14 34.34 21.87
N GLY A 762 -24.80 33.41 22.56
CA GLY A 762 -26.26 33.28 22.62
C GLY A 762 -26.82 32.07 21.87
N VAL A 763 -25.99 31.27 21.19
CA VAL A 763 -26.45 30.08 20.45
C VAL A 763 -27.00 29.02 21.41
N GLY A 764 -28.19 28.51 21.11
CA GLY A 764 -28.83 27.44 21.88
C GLY A 764 -28.47 26.03 21.39
N PHE A 765 -28.66 25.04 22.25
CA PHE A 765 -28.42 23.63 21.91
C PHE A 765 -29.63 22.74 22.23
N ALA A 766 -30.00 21.89 21.26
CA ALA A 766 -30.93 20.79 21.47
C ALA A 766 -30.19 19.45 21.43
N LEU A 767 -30.58 18.53 22.30
CA LEU A 767 -30.18 17.13 22.19
C LEU A 767 -31.24 16.37 21.41
N ASP A 768 -30.82 15.82 20.27
CA ASP A 768 -31.64 15.06 19.35
C ASP A 768 -31.50 13.53 19.54
N ASP A 769 -32.47 12.76 19.04
CA ASP A 769 -32.56 11.29 19.12
C ASP A 769 -32.44 10.71 20.55
N PHE A 770 -32.85 11.47 21.58
CA PHE A 770 -32.63 11.07 22.96
C PHE A 770 -33.44 9.82 23.34
N GLY A 771 -32.75 8.83 23.93
CA GLY A 771 -33.34 7.55 24.35
C GLY A 771 -32.98 6.37 23.44
N THR A 772 -32.31 6.61 22.32
CA THR A 772 -31.80 5.56 21.42
C THR A 772 -30.40 5.05 21.80
N GLY A 773 -29.72 5.71 22.75
CA GLY A 773 -28.34 5.42 23.18
C GLY A 773 -28.17 5.11 24.68
N TYR A 774 -26.94 4.77 25.09
CA TYR A 774 -26.58 4.46 26.48
C TYR A 774 -26.21 5.73 27.25
N SER A 775 -27.23 6.47 27.73
CA SER A 775 -26.95 7.73 28.41
C SER A 775 -26.48 7.58 29.86
N SER A 776 -25.35 8.20 30.22
CA SER A 776 -25.02 8.48 31.61
C SER A 776 -25.57 9.84 32.03
N LEU A 777 -26.60 9.84 32.87
CA LEU A 777 -27.20 11.02 33.49
C LEU A 777 -26.16 12.00 34.09
N SER A 778 -24.97 11.49 34.44
CA SER A 778 -23.86 12.26 35.00
C SER A 778 -23.33 13.36 34.08
N TYR A 779 -23.21 13.12 32.77
CA TYR A 779 -22.73 14.13 31.82
C TYR A 779 -23.85 15.02 31.28
N LEU A 780 -25.08 14.52 31.20
CA LEU A 780 -26.21 15.31 30.71
C LEU A 780 -26.41 16.58 31.56
N LYS A 781 -26.15 16.48 32.86
CA LYS A 781 -26.16 17.61 33.80
C LYS A 781 -25.05 18.65 33.53
N ARG A 782 -23.94 18.25 32.92
CA ARG A 782 -22.79 19.12 32.63
C ARG A 782 -22.92 19.84 31.28
N LEU A 783 -23.71 19.29 30.36
CA LEU A 783 -23.88 19.85 29.03
C LEU A 783 -24.76 21.12 29.08
N PRO A 784 -24.36 22.21 28.41
CA PRO A 784 -25.12 23.45 28.40
C PRO A 784 -26.27 23.38 27.37
N LEU A 785 -27.21 22.45 27.58
CA LEU A 785 -28.39 22.25 26.74
C LEU A 785 -29.51 23.25 27.07
N ASP A 786 -30.36 23.53 26.09
CA ASP A 786 -31.56 24.36 26.22
C ASP A 786 -32.85 23.60 25.87
N GLN A 787 -32.73 22.42 25.24
CA GLN A 787 -33.88 21.61 24.84
C GLN A 787 -33.51 20.13 24.72
N LEU A 788 -34.47 19.25 25.03
CA LEU A 788 -34.41 17.81 24.70
C LEU A 788 -35.48 17.49 23.66
N LYS A 789 -35.13 16.71 22.63
CA LYS A 789 -36.08 16.20 21.64
C LYS A 789 -36.38 14.72 21.89
N ILE A 790 -37.66 14.35 21.89
CA ILE A 790 -38.09 12.94 21.94
C ILE A 790 -38.14 12.44 20.50
N ASP A 791 -37.39 11.38 20.20
CA ASP A 791 -37.36 10.80 18.86
C ASP A 791 -38.74 10.32 18.40
N LYS A 792 -38.99 10.45 17.10
CA LYS A 792 -40.23 10.06 16.45
C LYS A 792 -40.56 8.58 16.63
N SER A 793 -39.57 7.68 16.78
CA SER A 793 -39.83 6.25 16.92
C SER A 793 -40.68 5.95 18.16
N PHE A 794 -40.38 6.60 19.28
CA PHE A 794 -41.14 6.49 20.52
C PHE A 794 -42.50 7.22 20.45
N VAL A 795 -42.58 8.33 19.72
CA VAL A 795 -43.84 9.08 19.57
C VAL A 795 -44.83 8.36 18.67
N HIS A 796 -44.35 7.69 17.62
CA HIS A 796 -45.18 7.03 16.62
C HIS A 796 -46.07 5.94 17.24
N HIS A 797 -45.53 5.13 18.16
CA HIS A 797 -46.27 4.04 18.82
C HIS A 797 -46.66 4.34 20.27
N VAL A 798 -46.60 5.60 20.71
CA VAL A 798 -46.84 6.00 22.11
C VAL A 798 -48.23 5.61 22.67
N LEU A 799 -49.19 5.31 21.78
CA LEU A 799 -50.55 4.88 22.14
C LEU A 799 -50.76 3.37 22.06
N THR A 800 -49.82 2.63 21.46
CA THR A 800 -49.97 1.21 21.10
C THR A 800 -48.91 0.32 21.73
N ASP A 801 -47.76 0.87 22.10
CA ASP A 801 -46.64 0.16 22.72
C ASP A 801 -46.36 0.75 24.10
N GLU A 802 -46.40 -0.09 25.13
CA GLU A 802 -46.18 0.31 26.52
C GLU A 802 -44.72 0.71 26.78
N ASP A 803 -43.76 0.12 26.07
CA ASP A 803 -42.34 0.41 26.23
C ASP A 803 -42.02 1.79 25.62
N ASP A 804 -42.50 2.09 24.41
CA ASP A 804 -42.34 3.41 23.78
C ASP A 804 -43.02 4.51 24.61
N ALA A 805 -44.21 4.23 25.15
CA ALA A 805 -44.91 5.13 26.06
C ALA A 805 -44.10 5.41 27.34
N ALA A 806 -43.52 4.37 27.95
CA ALA A 806 -42.69 4.50 29.15
C ALA A 806 -41.41 5.31 28.88
N ILE A 807 -40.77 5.12 27.71
CA ILE A 807 -39.59 5.88 27.30
C ILE A 807 -39.97 7.36 27.15
N ALA A 808 -41.01 7.69 26.39
CA ALA A 808 -41.47 9.07 26.21
C ALA A 808 -41.77 9.77 27.54
N GLN A 809 -42.47 9.11 28.47
CA GLN A 809 -42.74 9.63 29.81
C GLN A 809 -41.46 9.89 30.61
N THR A 810 -40.48 8.98 30.50
CA THR A 810 -39.19 9.10 31.18
C THR A 810 -38.41 10.30 30.68
N VAL A 811 -38.37 10.53 29.36
CA VAL A 811 -37.70 11.71 28.77
C VAL A 811 -38.36 13.00 29.24
N ILE A 812 -39.70 13.05 29.28
CA ILE A 812 -40.44 14.22 29.77
C ILE A 812 -40.13 14.48 31.25
N ALA A 813 -40.13 13.44 32.09
CA ALA A 813 -39.78 13.55 33.50
C ALA A 813 -38.34 14.04 33.71
N LEU A 814 -37.40 13.54 32.91
CA LEU A 814 -35.99 13.95 32.96
C LEU A 814 -35.79 15.41 32.57
N GLY A 815 -36.42 15.87 31.50
CA GLY A 815 -36.39 17.28 31.09
C GLY A 815 -36.87 18.20 32.20
N ARG A 816 -37.98 17.84 32.87
CA ARG A 816 -38.48 18.58 34.05
C ARG A 816 -37.48 18.61 35.20
N MET A 817 -36.82 17.48 35.51
CA MET A 817 -35.82 17.41 36.58
C MET A 817 -34.57 18.26 36.30
N LEU A 818 -34.19 18.37 35.02
CA LEU A 818 -33.04 19.15 34.58
C LEU A 818 -33.38 20.60 34.22
N ASN A 819 -34.66 21.00 34.34
CA ASN A 819 -35.18 22.28 33.89
C ASN A 819 -34.89 22.57 32.41
N LEU A 820 -34.99 21.51 31.59
CA LEU A 820 -34.84 21.55 30.13
C LEU A 820 -36.23 21.38 29.48
N PRO A 821 -36.68 22.34 28.65
CA PRO A 821 -37.82 22.17 27.78
C PRO A 821 -37.72 20.89 26.93
N VAL A 822 -38.82 20.17 26.79
CA VAL A 822 -38.91 18.95 25.98
C VAL A 822 -39.82 19.21 24.79
N ILE A 823 -39.38 18.84 23.60
CA ILE A 823 -40.17 18.84 22.37
C ILE A 823 -40.35 17.40 21.87
N ALA A 824 -41.56 17.04 21.45
CA ALA A 824 -41.83 15.73 20.86
C ALA A 824 -41.87 15.82 19.33
N GLU A 825 -41.12 14.95 18.67
CA GLU A 825 -41.05 14.87 17.22
C GLU A 825 -42.00 13.81 16.64
N GLY A 826 -42.34 13.95 15.36
CA GLY A 826 -43.17 12.96 14.67
C GLY A 826 -44.61 12.90 15.18
N VAL A 827 -45.14 13.98 15.74
CA VAL A 827 -46.55 14.05 16.15
C VAL A 827 -47.44 14.14 14.90
N GLU A 828 -48.19 13.07 14.64
CA GLU A 828 -49.05 12.96 13.45
C GLU A 828 -50.54 13.04 13.80
N THR A 829 -50.93 12.70 15.03
CA THR A 829 -52.33 12.64 15.46
C THR A 829 -52.61 13.51 16.70
N ARG A 830 -53.86 13.95 16.85
CA ARG A 830 -54.28 14.74 18.03
C ARG A 830 -54.26 13.90 19.30
N GLU A 831 -54.43 12.59 19.17
CA GLU A 831 -54.36 11.63 20.25
C GLU A 831 -52.94 11.53 20.82
N GLN A 832 -51.92 11.46 19.95
CA GLN A 832 -50.50 11.52 20.35
C GLN A 832 -50.20 12.83 21.07
N GLN A 833 -50.63 13.97 20.50
CA GLN A 833 -50.45 15.29 21.13
C GLN A 833 -51.07 15.34 22.53
N ARG A 834 -52.31 14.85 22.67
CA ARG A 834 -53.02 14.85 23.97
C ARG A 834 -52.28 14.01 25.01
N PHE A 835 -51.86 12.80 24.65
CA PHE A 835 -51.08 11.94 25.52
C PHE A 835 -49.81 12.66 26.01
N LEU A 836 -49.05 13.26 25.11
CA LEU A 836 -47.81 13.97 25.45
C LEU A 836 -48.07 15.21 26.34
N CYS A 837 -49.13 15.97 26.05
CA CYS A 837 -49.60 17.10 26.87
C CYS A 837 -49.96 16.67 28.30
N GLU A 838 -50.70 15.57 28.46
CA GLU A 838 -51.11 15.05 29.78
C GLU A 838 -49.92 14.66 30.65
N HIS A 839 -48.80 14.28 30.05
CA HIS A 839 -47.55 13.94 30.74
C HIS A 839 -46.60 15.13 30.91
N GLY A 840 -46.95 16.32 30.39
CA GLY A 840 -46.23 17.58 30.60
C GLY A 840 -45.27 18.00 29.49
N CYS A 841 -45.40 17.44 28.28
CA CYS A 841 -44.73 17.95 27.08
C CYS A 841 -45.63 19.00 26.41
N HIS A 842 -45.11 20.21 26.17
CA HIS A 842 -45.89 21.34 25.62
C HIS A 842 -45.24 21.97 24.38
N ALA A 843 -44.28 21.28 23.76
CA ALA A 843 -43.72 21.66 22.48
C ALA A 843 -43.79 20.48 21.54
N PHE A 844 -44.17 20.73 20.28
CA PHE A 844 -44.43 19.66 19.32
C PHE A 844 -43.89 20.00 17.94
N GLN A 845 -43.49 18.94 17.23
CA GLN A 845 -43.15 18.97 15.82
C GLN A 845 -43.69 17.72 15.14
N GLY A 846 -44.25 17.87 13.94
CA GLY A 846 -44.76 16.73 13.18
C GLY A 846 -45.77 17.11 12.12
N PHE A 847 -46.23 16.11 11.36
CA PHE A 847 -47.12 16.32 10.23
C PHE A 847 -48.52 16.80 10.63
N LEU A 848 -48.89 16.68 11.90
CA LEU A 848 -50.11 17.28 12.43
C LEU A 848 -50.12 18.81 12.27
N PHE A 849 -48.96 19.46 12.40
CA PHE A 849 -48.82 20.92 12.39
C PHE A 849 -48.30 21.46 11.05
N GLY A 850 -47.53 20.65 10.33
CA GLY A 850 -47.04 20.99 9.01
C GLY A 850 -45.97 20.03 8.52
N ARG A 851 -46.00 19.74 7.22
CA ARG A 851 -44.85 19.09 6.55
C ARG A 851 -43.73 20.11 6.35
N PRO A 852 -42.46 19.67 6.23
CA PRO A 852 -41.37 20.53 5.80
C PRO A 852 -41.72 21.24 4.48
N GLN A 853 -41.51 22.55 4.41
CA GLN A 853 -41.88 23.40 3.28
C GLN A 853 -40.76 24.34 2.86
N PRO A 854 -40.70 24.79 1.59
CA PRO A 854 -39.75 25.82 1.19
C PRO A 854 -40.04 27.16 1.92
N PRO A 855 -39.02 28.04 2.04
CA PRO A 855 -39.10 29.29 2.80
C PRO A 855 -40.37 30.10 2.53
N GLU A 856 -40.70 30.30 1.25
CA GLU A 856 -41.81 31.17 0.83
C GLU A 856 -43.17 30.59 1.23
N ALA A 857 -43.32 29.27 1.18
CA ALA A 857 -44.53 28.58 1.57
C ALA A 857 -44.70 28.60 3.10
N PHE A 858 -43.61 28.39 3.84
CA PHE A 858 -43.60 28.48 5.30
C PHE A 858 -44.01 29.87 5.79
N GLU A 859 -43.42 30.92 5.21
CA GLU A 859 -43.76 32.32 5.53
C GLU A 859 -45.21 32.68 5.18
N ALA A 860 -45.72 32.17 4.06
CA ALA A 860 -47.11 32.40 3.66
C ALA A 860 -48.10 31.73 4.63
N ALA A 861 -47.79 30.51 5.11
CA ALA A 861 -48.61 29.80 6.09
C ALA A 861 -48.72 30.57 7.41
N LEU A 862 -47.63 31.18 7.88
CA LEU A 862 -47.62 32.01 9.08
C LEU A 862 -48.51 33.26 8.96
N ARG A 863 -48.48 33.94 7.81
CA ARG A 863 -49.33 35.12 7.55
C ARG A 863 -50.81 34.75 7.47
N GLY A 864 -51.14 33.57 6.92
CA GLY A 864 -52.51 33.05 6.85
C GLY A 864 -53.13 32.84 8.24
N ASN A 865 -52.38 32.25 9.17
CA ASN A 865 -52.83 32.01 10.54
C ASN A 865 -52.98 33.28 11.38
N ALA A 866 -52.14 34.30 11.14
CA ALA A 866 -52.30 35.62 11.77
C ALA A 866 -53.65 36.28 11.41
N SER A 867 -54.15 36.06 10.18
CA SER A 867 -55.44 36.60 9.72
C SER A 867 -56.69 35.87 10.26
N ALA A 868 -56.55 34.60 10.66
CA ALA A 868 -57.65 33.81 11.24
C ALA A 868 -57.86 34.12 12.73
N SER A 869 -56.78 34.34 13.49
CA SER A 869 -56.87 34.70 14.92
C SER A 869 -57.48 36.09 15.19
N GLY A 870 -57.41 37.02 14.23
CA GLY A 870 -58.02 38.35 14.34
C GLY A 870 -59.54 38.39 14.09
N ARG A 871 -60.18 37.27 13.74
CA ARG A 871 -61.63 37.19 13.48
C ARG A 871 -62.47 36.60 14.63
N GLU A 872 -61.85 36.06 15.69
CA GLU A 872 -62.56 35.53 16.87
C GLU A 872 -62.73 36.55 18.01
N THR A 873 -62.27 37.80 17.84
CA THR A 873 -62.52 38.90 18.80
C THR A 873 -63.20 40.11 18.15
N ALA A 874 -64.29 39.89 17.42
CA ALA A 874 -65.22 40.94 16.99
C ALA A 874 -66.67 40.56 17.32
#